data_AF-A0A928KKT2-F1
#
_entry.id   AF-A0A928KKT2-F1
#
_cell.length_a   1.000
_cell.length_b   1.000
_cell.length_c   1.000
_cell.angle_alpha   90.00
_cell.angle_beta   90.00
_cell.angle_gamma   90.00
#
_symmetry.space_group_name_H-M   'P 1'
#
loop_
_entity.id
_entity.type
_entity.pdbx_description
1 polymer ?
#
loop_
_entity_poly.entity_id
_entity_poly.type
_entity_poly.pdbx_seq_one_letter_code
_entity_poly.pdbx_strand_id
1 'polypeptide(L)'
;MENRVYATSTAHLDTVWRWELPKTIEEFLPDTFIKNFDLIEKYPEYRFNFEGAYRYQLIEEYYPEAFEQLREYVAKGRWNPSGSEYENGDVNIPSPEAILRNILYGNRYFKEKFGKTTTDIFLPDCFGFGWALPSIMRHAGLCGFTTQKLGWGAAVPRPFDVGIWQGVDGSRVFASLNPFSYRHKFTDDIRGDVRVIGKIADNGIGSNLPWTQCLFGTGDWGGAPDEESAKNLNLSVFNNRNDENTKVISASTDQMFNDLEKLPKKDTANLPLYNGELLMRSHGAGGYTSRTMSKRLNAQNETLADYCEKAAVAASLFTSYAYPKETIDAAWKRVIAHQFHDDIPGTSTMKVYNDSWNDYFVSLSQFKGEYEAAVGALANELDTSWCKECAVIVNNPVATRRKEPVEAHVKLTHNAAHIAVFDEKGKEVPSQIVRKNGKEFDIVFLADVPSVGYRVYDVQKADKPYHKKSDLRVTEHELENSRYYIRLNKNGDIASILDKKLSTELLEKPVKLAALRDLGMMNYPSWELKQEEVAAEPIAFANTPEFEIAENGAARIAIRITRHIEHTRIVQTVSLTPDGDTIRVDNFIDWQERRTMLKAQFPLACKNIIASYDLGLGYIRRTNNSDTLYEVPAQKWADITNEDKSFGVSIFSDCKYGWDKPSDNMLRLTCIHTPAGAFTKDARQDLQDIGRNQFAFGIYAHKGGVASGTQLGAECFNKKLCAFQTSSRREGALPSTFSMLSISSACVLLRAFKRAYDDDGIVLRFNEGCGRTHKDVTVRLPFDITEAYCTDGQENVLCDAKIEGGALVFDVKPFELKTFKIRTNASKNGASEKYKKLELNFNTQGITKDAYKVNCILQGSGCSLPDELMGDKVTVGGIQFHLPNADMPKNVLIPRGQVIDLPKSVTKLYLLAASTIGDKEITLLADSKERKITIHSMTEPIGLWDMAGLEQEAHIKDARVALEFTHTHHPEGNLAAQKAYFFLYEIDVRNCSTLTLPEESRIVILAMTAVKKFSTTKLGTKLTDTADDIDSLGAAPIEKLIDKAGGAVTTQAGRIMEQVRSGKGKGFKRDNIVTNVIRSFTKSEW
;
A
#
# COMPACT_ATOMS: atom_id res chain seq x y z
N MET A 1 2.75 7.68 45.25
CA MET A 1 2.63 6.23 44.95
C MET A 1 4.01 5.58 45.08
N GLU A 2 4.09 4.25 45.13
CA GLU A 2 5.36 3.50 45.06
C GLU A 2 6.08 3.79 43.72
N ASN A 3 7.41 3.92 43.75
CA ASN A 3 8.21 4.16 42.55
C ASN A 3 8.32 2.86 41.72
N ARG A 4 8.13 2.95 40.40
CA ARG A 4 8.22 1.78 39.52
C ARG A 4 9.06 2.04 38.28
N VAL A 5 9.95 1.10 37.97
CA VAL A 5 10.78 1.08 36.77
C VAL A 5 10.41 -0.14 35.95
N TYR A 6 9.75 0.08 34.83
CA TYR A 6 9.45 -0.96 33.84
C TYR A 6 10.66 -1.10 32.91
N ALA A 7 11.57 -2.01 33.24
CA ALA A 7 12.74 -2.31 32.43
C ALA A 7 12.37 -3.31 31.34
N THR A 8 12.35 -2.84 30.09
CA THR A 8 11.89 -3.59 28.92
C THR A 8 13.10 -3.95 28.07
N SER A 9 13.50 -5.21 28.13
CA SER A 9 14.58 -5.71 27.27
C SER A 9 14.06 -5.93 25.85
N THR A 10 14.83 -5.58 24.83
CA THR A 10 14.41 -5.72 23.42
C THR A 10 15.61 -5.95 22.50
N ALA A 11 15.35 -6.45 21.29
CA ALA A 11 16.30 -6.43 20.18
C ALA A 11 15.58 -5.94 18.94
N HIS A 12 15.78 -4.66 18.60
CA HIS A 12 15.21 -4.11 17.38
C HIS A 12 15.85 -4.81 16.16
N LEU A 13 15.04 -5.36 15.27
CA LEU A 13 15.53 -6.05 14.08
C LEU A 13 14.84 -5.47 12.85
N ASP A 14 15.58 -4.79 11.99
CA ASP A 14 15.09 -4.37 10.70
C ASP A 14 14.87 -5.61 9.83
N THR A 15 13.64 -5.80 9.35
CA THR A 15 13.32 -6.95 8.48
C THR A 15 14.14 -6.88 7.20
N VAL A 16 14.29 -5.68 6.66
CA VAL A 16 15.15 -5.30 5.53
C VAL A 16 15.67 -3.89 5.78
N TRP A 17 16.92 -3.62 5.39
CA TRP A 17 17.47 -2.25 5.42
C TRP A 17 18.70 -2.14 4.52
N ARG A 18 19.88 -2.36 5.10
CA ARG A 18 21.18 -2.47 4.40
C ARG A 18 21.44 -3.88 3.87
N TRP A 19 20.47 -4.76 4.05
CA TRP A 19 20.49 -6.16 3.67
C TRP A 19 19.11 -6.56 3.16
N GLU A 20 19.08 -7.60 2.34
CA GLU A 20 17.87 -8.24 1.85
C GLU A 20 17.34 -9.26 2.87
N LEU A 21 16.09 -9.67 2.71
CA LEU A 21 15.38 -10.59 3.60
C LEU A 21 16.13 -11.91 3.90
N PRO A 22 16.85 -12.55 2.94
CA PRO A 22 17.62 -13.76 3.24
C PRO A 22 18.59 -13.60 4.41
N LYS A 23 19.26 -12.45 4.54
CA LYS A 23 20.20 -12.19 5.64
C LYS A 23 19.50 -12.19 6.99
N THR A 24 18.31 -11.60 7.04
CA THR A 24 17.46 -11.59 8.24
C THR A 24 17.09 -13.00 8.64
N ILE A 25 16.66 -13.82 7.66
CA ILE A 25 16.29 -15.22 7.89
C ILE A 25 17.50 -16.03 8.36
N GLU A 26 18.58 -16.03 7.58
CA GLU A 26 19.70 -16.96 7.73
C GLU A 26 20.62 -16.63 8.90
N GLU A 27 20.72 -15.36 9.30
CA GLU A 27 21.69 -14.91 10.32
C GLU A 27 21.04 -14.19 11.49
N PHE A 28 20.24 -13.15 11.25
CA PHE A 28 19.79 -12.28 12.35
C PHE A 28 18.70 -12.90 13.21
N LEU A 29 17.77 -13.67 12.63
CA LEU A 29 16.77 -14.41 13.41
C LEU A 29 17.44 -15.48 14.30
N PRO A 30 18.31 -16.37 13.78
CA PRO A 30 19.10 -17.30 14.60
C PRO A 30 19.88 -16.62 15.72
N ASP A 31 20.61 -15.54 15.40
CA ASP A 31 21.38 -14.79 16.39
C ASP A 31 20.47 -14.26 17.52
N THR A 32 19.27 -13.80 17.16
CA THR A 32 18.27 -13.28 18.10
C THR A 32 17.75 -14.36 19.04
N PHE A 33 17.24 -15.49 18.52
CA PHE A 33 16.62 -16.48 19.39
C PHE A 33 17.65 -17.29 20.19
N ILE A 34 18.80 -17.66 19.61
CA ILE A 34 19.83 -18.47 20.29
C ILE A 34 20.36 -17.72 21.52
N LYS A 35 20.82 -16.48 21.33
CA LYS A 35 21.39 -15.68 22.42
C LYS A 35 20.37 -15.41 23.52
N ASN A 36 19.10 -15.18 23.17
CA ASN A 36 18.07 -14.96 24.17
C ASN A 36 17.68 -16.24 24.90
N PHE A 37 17.70 -17.41 24.27
CA PHE A 37 17.51 -18.68 24.95
C PHE A 37 18.59 -18.89 26.02
N ASP A 38 19.86 -18.65 25.69
CA ASP A 38 20.98 -18.73 26.65
C ASP A 38 20.77 -17.79 27.86
N LEU A 39 20.34 -16.55 27.62
CA LEU A 39 20.07 -15.58 28.68
C LEU A 39 18.86 -15.96 29.54
N ILE A 40 17.79 -16.49 28.92
CA ILE A 40 16.58 -16.93 29.63
C ILE A 40 16.89 -18.09 30.57
N GLU A 41 17.72 -19.05 30.12
CA GLU A 41 18.16 -20.18 30.94
C GLU A 41 19.04 -19.73 32.10
N LYS A 42 19.95 -18.78 31.86
CA LYS A 42 20.93 -18.32 32.85
C LYS A 42 20.34 -17.38 33.91
N TYR A 43 19.37 -16.54 33.56
CA TYR A 43 18.87 -15.46 34.41
C TYR A 43 17.36 -15.58 34.66
N PRO A 44 16.90 -16.17 35.79
CA PRO A 44 15.49 -16.51 36.03
C PRO A 44 14.49 -15.36 36.01
N GLU A 45 14.90 -14.13 36.26
CA GLU A 45 14.04 -12.94 36.23
C GLU A 45 14.08 -12.22 34.87
N TYR A 46 14.93 -12.66 33.93
CA TYR A 46 15.04 -12.06 32.61
C TYR A 46 13.83 -12.43 31.74
N ARG A 47 13.17 -11.40 31.20
CA ARG A 47 12.12 -11.52 30.18
C ARG A 47 12.53 -10.73 28.94
N PHE A 48 12.42 -11.36 27.78
CA PHE A 48 12.71 -10.76 26.48
C PHE A 48 11.45 -10.29 25.75
N ASN A 49 11.54 -9.21 24.98
CA ASN A 49 10.48 -8.68 24.13
C ASN A 49 10.93 -8.66 22.68
N PHE A 50 10.10 -9.19 21.79
CA PHE A 50 10.40 -9.23 20.37
C PHE A 50 9.17 -8.90 19.54
N GLU A 51 9.36 -7.96 18.64
CA GLU A 51 8.32 -7.20 17.94
C GLU A 51 8.08 -7.70 16.51
N GLY A 52 6.87 -7.49 16.00
CA GLY A 52 6.46 -7.80 14.62
C GLY A 52 6.20 -9.28 14.36
N ALA A 53 4.92 -9.65 14.19
CA ALA A 53 4.51 -11.05 13.98
C ALA A 53 5.10 -11.70 12.71
N TYR A 54 5.47 -10.92 11.69
CA TYR A 54 6.10 -11.43 10.47
C TYR A 54 7.43 -12.12 10.78
N ARG A 55 8.25 -11.59 11.69
CA ARG A 55 9.50 -12.24 12.13
C ARG A 55 9.23 -13.58 12.80
N TYR A 56 8.15 -13.70 13.57
CA TYR A 56 7.74 -14.98 14.16
C TYR A 56 7.26 -15.97 13.09
N GLN A 57 6.52 -15.50 12.09
CA GLN A 57 6.11 -16.33 10.97
C GLN A 57 7.32 -16.84 10.17
N LEU A 58 8.38 -16.03 10.01
CA LEU A 58 9.64 -16.48 9.43
C LEU A 58 10.36 -17.51 10.31
N ILE A 59 10.38 -17.33 11.64
CA ILE A 59 10.95 -18.34 12.55
C ILE A 59 10.15 -19.65 12.48
N GLU A 60 8.81 -19.58 12.44
CA GLU A 60 7.94 -20.75 12.28
C GLU A 60 8.22 -21.52 10.98
N GLU A 61 8.42 -20.79 9.88
CA GLU A 61 8.64 -21.36 8.56
C GLU A 61 10.04 -21.95 8.40
N TYR A 62 11.10 -21.23 8.80
CA TYR A 62 12.50 -21.63 8.54
C TYR A 62 13.17 -22.35 9.71
N TYR A 63 12.68 -22.18 10.94
CA TYR A 63 13.28 -22.72 12.16
C TYR A 63 12.21 -23.33 13.10
N PRO A 64 11.41 -24.32 12.63
CA PRO A 64 10.28 -24.84 13.40
C PRO A 64 10.66 -25.40 14.78
N GLU A 65 11.84 -26.02 14.93
CA GLU A 65 12.32 -26.49 16.24
C GLU A 65 12.56 -25.34 17.23
N ALA A 66 13.18 -24.25 16.76
CA ALA A 66 13.39 -23.05 17.57
C ALA A 66 12.06 -22.34 17.88
N PHE A 67 11.09 -22.38 16.95
CA PHE A 67 9.76 -21.85 17.15
C PHE A 67 9.02 -22.59 18.28
N GLU A 68 9.12 -23.91 18.35
CA GLU A 68 8.52 -24.70 19.43
C GLU A 68 9.15 -24.36 20.80
N GLN A 69 10.48 -24.21 20.87
CA GLN A 69 11.16 -23.76 22.08
C GLN A 69 10.76 -22.33 22.48
N LEU A 70 10.65 -21.43 21.50
CA LEU A 70 10.14 -20.07 21.70
C LEU A 70 8.72 -20.12 22.28
N ARG A 71 7.82 -20.96 21.74
CA ARG A 71 6.44 -21.11 22.23
C ARG A 71 6.40 -21.52 23.70
N GLU A 72 7.31 -22.40 24.14
CA GLU A 72 7.45 -22.73 25.56
C GLU A 72 7.85 -21.52 26.41
N TYR A 73 8.82 -20.72 25.95
CA TYR A 73 9.24 -19.51 26.67
C TYR A 73 8.14 -18.45 26.71
N VAL A 74 7.31 -18.36 25.67
CA VAL A 74 6.13 -17.51 25.68
C VAL A 74 5.10 -18.00 26.69
N ALA A 75 4.84 -19.31 26.76
CA ALA A 75 3.94 -19.89 27.77
C ALA A 75 4.45 -19.65 29.20
N LYS A 76 5.76 -19.76 29.42
CA LYS A 76 6.44 -19.46 30.70
C LYS A 76 6.55 -17.96 31.02
N GLY A 77 6.17 -17.07 30.09
CA GLY A 77 6.23 -15.61 30.26
C GLY A 77 7.66 -15.02 30.22
N ARG A 78 8.62 -15.78 29.71
CA ARG A 78 10.04 -15.43 29.60
C ARG A 78 10.41 -14.82 28.25
N TRP A 79 9.62 -15.11 27.22
CA TRP A 79 9.61 -14.43 25.93
C TRP A 79 8.25 -13.75 25.74
N ASN A 80 8.20 -12.51 25.30
CA ASN A 80 6.96 -11.78 25.08
C ASN A 80 6.88 -11.31 23.62
N PRO A 81 5.84 -11.73 22.87
CA PRO A 81 5.39 -10.99 21.69
C PRO A 81 5.13 -9.54 22.04
N SER A 82 5.36 -8.61 21.11
CA SER A 82 5.32 -7.17 21.38
C SER A 82 4.81 -6.36 20.20
N GLY A 83 4.13 -5.24 20.48
CA GLY A 83 3.78 -4.21 19.51
C GLY A 83 2.50 -4.43 18.70
N SER A 84 1.79 -5.56 18.87
CA SER A 84 0.48 -5.89 18.25
C SER A 84 0.45 -6.00 16.72
N GLU A 85 1.47 -5.53 16.03
CA GLU A 85 1.52 -5.41 14.58
C GLU A 85 2.10 -6.65 13.90
N TYR A 86 1.67 -6.88 12.66
CA TYR A 86 2.24 -7.90 11.79
C TYR A 86 3.66 -7.50 11.37
N GLU A 87 3.86 -6.24 10.98
CA GLU A 87 5.18 -5.65 10.74
C GLU A 87 5.28 -4.28 11.40
N ASN A 88 6.47 -3.90 11.85
CA ASN A 88 6.77 -2.61 12.47
C ASN A 88 6.90 -1.52 11.39
N GLY A 89 5.75 -1.13 10.86
CA GLY A 89 5.64 -0.27 9.69
C GLY A 89 5.83 1.22 9.93
N ASP A 90 5.94 1.96 8.83
CA ASP A 90 5.62 3.39 8.81
C ASP A 90 4.13 3.60 9.12
N VAL A 91 3.80 4.71 9.77
CA VAL A 91 2.41 5.05 10.17
C VAL A 91 1.93 6.37 9.57
N ASN A 92 2.68 6.95 8.63
CA ASN A 92 2.34 8.21 7.97
C ASN A 92 1.84 8.00 6.54
N ILE A 93 2.42 7.04 5.81
CA ILE A 93 2.11 6.70 4.41
C ILE A 93 0.98 5.68 4.31
N PRO A 94 0.97 4.56 5.06
CA PRO A 94 -0.12 3.59 4.98
C PRO A 94 -1.47 4.22 5.36
N SER A 95 -2.54 3.81 4.69
CA SER A 95 -3.87 4.29 5.09
C SER A 95 -4.26 3.76 6.48
N PRO A 96 -5.21 4.44 7.17
CA PRO A 96 -5.74 3.95 8.44
C PRO A 96 -6.28 2.52 8.37
N GLU A 97 -6.81 2.09 7.23
CA GLU A 97 -7.27 0.71 7.04
C GLU A 97 -6.08 -0.26 7.03
N ALA A 98 -4.99 0.06 6.33
CA ALA A 98 -3.78 -0.76 6.33
C ALA A 98 -3.16 -0.90 7.73
N ILE A 99 -3.12 0.16 8.53
CA ILE A 99 -2.67 0.11 9.94
C ILE A 99 -3.59 -0.79 10.77
N LEU A 100 -4.92 -0.69 10.60
CA LEU A 100 -5.86 -1.59 11.27
C LEU A 100 -5.67 -3.06 10.85
N ARG A 101 -5.34 -3.33 9.58
CA ARG A 101 -4.98 -4.67 9.11
C ARG A 101 -3.68 -5.16 9.71
N ASN A 102 -2.68 -4.29 9.82
CA ASN A 102 -1.40 -4.60 10.44
C ASN A 102 -1.60 -5.09 11.89
N ILE A 103 -2.39 -4.36 12.67
CA ILE A 103 -2.75 -4.75 14.05
C ILE A 103 -3.59 -6.04 14.07
N LEU A 104 -4.62 -6.14 13.20
CA LEU A 104 -5.48 -7.32 13.14
C LEU A 104 -4.66 -8.58 12.85
N TYR A 105 -3.82 -8.59 11.81
CA TYR A 105 -3.05 -9.78 11.47
C TYR A 105 -1.96 -10.10 12.49
N GLY A 106 -1.32 -9.09 13.09
CA GLY A 106 -0.30 -9.28 14.13
C GLY A 106 -0.88 -9.96 15.37
N ASN A 107 -1.90 -9.35 15.97
CA ASN A 107 -2.53 -9.90 17.17
C ASN A 107 -3.29 -11.22 16.90
N ARG A 108 -3.88 -11.42 15.71
CA ARG A 108 -4.48 -12.71 15.37
C ARG A 108 -3.42 -13.81 15.28
N TYR A 109 -2.29 -13.54 14.65
CA TYR A 109 -1.16 -14.47 14.62
C TYR A 109 -0.68 -14.80 16.05
N PHE A 110 -0.46 -13.79 16.90
CA PHE A 110 -0.05 -14.03 18.29
C PHE A 110 -1.09 -14.83 19.08
N LYS A 111 -2.38 -14.55 18.89
CA LYS A 111 -3.46 -15.28 19.55
C LYS A 111 -3.52 -16.74 19.11
N GLU A 112 -3.38 -16.99 17.82
CA GLU A 112 -3.43 -18.34 17.23
C GLU A 112 -2.22 -19.18 17.64
N LYS A 113 -1.01 -18.62 17.63
CA LYS A 113 0.22 -19.37 17.90
C LYS A 113 0.58 -19.46 19.37
N PHE A 114 0.24 -18.43 20.16
CA PHE A 114 0.69 -18.29 21.55
C PHE A 114 -0.45 -18.16 22.57
N GLY A 115 -1.70 -18.04 22.14
CA GLY A 115 -2.84 -17.80 23.04
C GLY A 115 -2.81 -16.43 23.72
N LYS A 116 -2.01 -15.49 23.22
CA LYS A 116 -1.79 -14.16 23.79
C LYS A 116 -1.95 -13.07 22.74
N THR A 117 -2.35 -11.88 23.18
CA THR A 117 -2.35 -10.64 22.38
C THR A 117 -1.63 -9.57 23.16
N THR A 118 -1.17 -8.53 22.48
CA THR A 118 -0.59 -7.34 23.11
C THR A 118 -1.54 -6.15 22.97
N THR A 119 -1.33 -5.13 23.81
CA THR A 119 -2.21 -3.95 23.88
C THR A 119 -1.47 -2.64 23.56
N ASP A 120 -0.30 -2.71 22.93
CA ASP A 120 0.52 -1.57 22.57
C ASP A 120 0.91 -1.56 21.09
N ILE A 121 1.27 -0.38 20.57
CA ILE A 121 2.12 -0.24 19.39
C ILE A 121 3.53 0.15 19.88
N PHE A 122 4.52 -0.64 19.48
CA PHE A 122 5.91 -0.47 19.87
C PHE A 122 6.73 -0.16 18.61
N LEU A 123 7.01 1.12 18.39
CA LEU A 123 7.72 1.63 17.20
C LEU A 123 8.96 2.43 17.63
N PRO A 124 10.02 1.73 18.06
CA PRO A 124 11.23 2.39 18.52
C PRO A 124 11.91 3.23 17.43
N ASP A 125 11.85 2.85 16.16
CA ASP A 125 12.68 3.46 15.10
C ASP A 125 11.90 4.12 13.94
N CYS A 126 10.56 4.12 13.98
CA CYS A 126 9.72 4.69 12.92
C CYS A 126 9.77 6.23 12.84
N PHE A 127 9.72 6.79 11.62
CA PHE A 127 10.12 8.17 11.30
C PHE A 127 9.03 9.22 11.51
N GLY A 128 8.44 9.23 12.70
CA GLY A 128 7.41 10.19 13.12
C GLY A 128 6.02 9.59 13.11
N PHE A 129 5.08 10.24 13.79
CA PHE A 129 3.78 9.64 14.10
C PHE A 129 2.62 10.62 13.89
N GLY A 130 1.73 10.31 12.95
CA GLY A 130 0.57 11.13 12.62
C GLY A 130 -0.51 11.19 13.71
N TRP A 131 -1.24 12.31 13.78
CA TRP A 131 -2.28 12.57 14.80
C TRP A 131 -3.49 11.62 14.76
N ALA A 132 -3.69 10.87 13.67
CA ALA A 132 -4.75 9.88 13.58
C ALA A 132 -4.44 8.59 14.39
N LEU A 133 -3.17 8.29 14.63
CA LEU A 133 -2.73 6.99 15.17
C LEU A 133 -3.37 6.63 16.52
N PRO A 134 -3.50 7.53 17.52
CA PRO A 134 -4.16 7.17 18.79
C PRO A 134 -5.63 6.76 18.62
N SER A 135 -6.32 7.35 17.63
CA SER A 135 -7.71 7.01 17.29
C SER A 135 -7.78 5.59 16.71
N ILE A 136 -6.84 5.25 15.82
CA ILE A 136 -6.70 3.92 15.23
C ILE A 136 -6.40 2.88 16.33
N MET A 137 -5.41 3.17 17.17
CA MET A 137 -4.99 2.31 18.28
C MET A 137 -6.15 2.03 19.23
N ARG A 138 -6.83 3.09 19.70
CA ARG A 138 -7.94 2.93 20.64
C ARG A 138 -9.12 2.21 20.01
N HIS A 139 -9.42 2.50 18.74
CA HIS A 139 -10.44 1.77 17.99
C HIS A 139 -10.09 0.29 17.85
N ALA A 140 -8.81 -0.06 17.71
CA ALA A 140 -8.32 -1.44 17.71
C ALA A 140 -8.22 -2.07 19.12
N GLY A 141 -8.68 -1.40 20.18
CA GLY A 141 -8.62 -1.93 21.54
C GLY A 141 -7.23 -1.86 22.20
N LEU A 142 -6.28 -1.14 21.60
CA LEU A 142 -4.96 -0.90 22.17
C LEU A 142 -4.99 0.29 23.15
N CYS A 143 -4.06 0.32 24.10
CA CYS A 143 -3.96 1.36 25.14
C CYS A 143 -2.57 1.99 25.28
N GLY A 144 -1.53 1.42 24.67
CA GLY A 144 -0.14 1.84 24.88
C GLY A 144 0.61 2.20 23.60
N PHE A 145 1.47 3.21 23.66
CA PHE A 145 2.37 3.59 22.57
C PHE A 145 3.79 3.83 23.10
N THR A 146 4.80 3.27 22.46
CA THR A 146 6.20 3.50 22.85
C THR A 146 7.07 3.83 21.64
N THR A 147 7.92 4.86 21.80
CA THR A 147 8.96 5.19 20.82
C THR A 147 10.18 5.84 21.46
N GLN A 148 11.38 5.55 20.95
CA GLN A 148 12.59 6.34 21.25
C GLN A 148 12.90 7.40 20.16
N LYS A 149 12.28 7.30 18.97
CA LYS A 149 12.76 8.00 17.76
C LYS A 149 12.74 9.51 17.89
N LEU A 150 11.83 10.05 18.70
CA LEU A 150 11.75 11.48 19.01
C LEU A 150 13.03 12.04 19.68
N GLY A 151 13.93 11.17 20.14
CA GLY A 151 15.31 11.49 20.54
C GLY A 151 16.18 12.09 19.43
N TRP A 152 15.85 11.82 18.16
CA TRP A 152 16.75 11.99 17.01
C TRP A 152 16.48 13.27 16.19
N GLY A 153 15.70 14.20 16.74
CA GLY A 153 15.36 15.47 16.08
C GLY A 153 13.89 15.54 15.67
N ALA A 154 12.99 15.36 16.64
CA ALA A 154 11.57 15.60 16.46
C ALA A 154 11.27 17.06 16.03
N ALA A 155 10.23 17.24 15.23
CA ALA A 155 9.73 18.55 14.82
C ALA A 155 9.05 19.31 15.96
N VAL A 156 8.54 18.56 16.93
CA VAL A 156 7.96 19.07 18.18
C VAL A 156 8.81 18.60 19.37
N PRO A 157 9.02 19.44 20.40
CA PRO A 157 9.68 19.01 21.62
C PRO A 157 8.98 17.78 22.22
N ARG A 158 9.76 16.82 22.74
CA ARG A 158 9.20 15.64 23.40
C ARG A 158 8.28 16.07 24.56
N PRO A 159 6.97 15.76 24.52
CA PRO A 159 6.01 16.32 25.47
C PRO A 159 6.20 15.85 26.91
N PHE A 160 6.61 14.59 27.11
CA PHE A 160 6.75 13.96 28.42
C PHE A 160 7.58 12.67 28.31
N ASP A 161 7.90 12.06 29.46
CA ASP A 161 8.37 10.67 29.51
C ASP A 161 7.20 9.68 29.42
N VAL A 162 6.32 9.69 30.43
CA VAL A 162 5.06 8.92 30.45
C VAL A 162 3.88 9.88 30.51
N GLY A 163 2.87 9.65 29.67
CA GLY A 163 1.71 10.55 29.57
C GLY A 163 0.58 9.98 28.72
N ILE A 164 -0.27 10.87 28.22
CA ILE A 164 -1.43 10.55 27.39
C ILE A 164 -1.27 11.22 26.02
N TRP A 165 -1.44 10.44 24.95
CA TRP A 165 -1.50 10.95 23.58
C TRP A 165 -2.94 10.86 23.07
N GLN A 166 -3.46 12.00 22.59
CA GLN A 166 -4.84 12.13 22.10
C GLN A 166 -4.90 12.19 20.58
N GLY A 167 -5.79 11.38 20.00
CA GLY A 167 -6.06 11.32 18.57
C GLY A 167 -7.06 12.37 18.10
N VAL A 168 -7.23 12.44 16.78
CA VAL A 168 -8.07 13.44 16.09
C VAL A 168 -9.56 13.36 16.46
N ASP A 169 -10.06 12.20 16.88
CA ASP A 169 -11.44 11.98 17.33
C ASP A 169 -11.62 12.22 18.85
N GLY A 170 -10.54 12.55 19.56
CA GLY A 170 -10.52 12.71 21.02
C GLY A 170 -10.20 11.43 21.81
N SER A 171 -10.01 10.29 21.15
CA SER A 171 -9.54 9.05 21.76
C SER A 171 -8.15 9.22 22.37
N ARG A 172 -7.88 8.48 23.45
CA ARG A 172 -6.65 8.63 24.25
C ARG A 172 -5.97 7.28 24.45
N VAL A 173 -4.65 7.27 24.31
CA VAL A 173 -3.77 6.14 24.67
C VAL A 173 -2.68 6.64 25.62
N PHE A 174 -2.16 5.76 26.46
CA PHE A 174 -0.96 6.04 27.21
C PHE A 174 0.26 5.98 26.30
N ALA A 175 1.26 6.80 26.57
CA ALA A 175 2.46 6.87 25.76
C ALA A 175 3.74 6.97 26.59
N SER A 176 4.79 6.32 26.10
CA SER A 176 6.16 6.35 26.61
C SER A 176 7.07 6.92 25.53
N LEU A 177 7.40 8.21 25.65
CA LEU A 177 8.06 9.00 24.59
C LEU A 177 9.55 9.29 24.87
N ASN A 178 10.04 8.90 26.05
CA ASN A 178 11.46 9.00 26.40
C ASN A 178 12.01 7.72 27.06
N PRO A 179 11.78 6.52 26.51
CA PRO A 179 12.05 5.27 27.21
C PRO A 179 13.54 4.87 27.19
N PHE A 180 14.48 5.80 27.04
CA PHE A 180 15.88 5.53 26.65
C PHE A 180 16.02 4.89 25.27
N SER A 181 17.27 4.66 24.88
CA SER A 181 17.55 3.95 23.65
C SER A 181 17.30 2.46 23.80
N TYR A 182 16.79 1.79 22.77
CA TYR A 182 16.76 0.33 22.73
C TYR A 182 18.16 -0.30 22.80
N ARG A 183 19.24 0.49 22.60
CA ARG A 183 20.64 0.09 22.80
C ARG A 183 21.23 0.47 24.15
N HIS A 184 20.40 0.96 25.07
CA HIS A 184 20.87 1.32 26.40
C HIS A 184 21.44 0.09 27.12
N LYS A 185 22.43 0.32 27.99
CA LYS A 185 23.10 -0.71 28.78
C LYS A 185 23.04 -0.37 30.25
N PHE A 186 22.82 -1.37 31.08
CA PHE A 186 22.84 -1.25 32.54
C PHE A 186 24.08 -1.92 33.09
N THR A 187 24.94 -1.14 33.76
CA THR A 187 26.23 -1.62 34.31
C THR A 187 26.15 -1.96 35.81
N ASP A 188 25.05 -1.63 36.49
CA ASP A 188 24.80 -1.95 37.90
C ASP A 188 23.27 -2.00 38.17
N ASP A 189 22.84 -2.05 39.44
CA ASP A 189 21.43 -1.99 39.83
C ASP A 189 20.72 -0.80 39.18
N ILE A 190 19.62 -1.10 38.46
CA ILE A 190 18.87 -0.13 37.65
C ILE A 190 18.35 1.04 38.51
N ARG A 191 18.10 0.81 39.81
CA ARG A 191 17.69 1.86 40.75
C ARG A 191 18.76 2.92 40.96
N GLY A 192 20.02 2.57 40.78
CA GLY A 192 21.17 3.46 40.91
C GLY A 192 21.49 4.29 39.67
N ASP A 193 20.87 4.00 38.51
CA ASP A 193 21.10 4.80 37.31
C ASP A 193 20.50 6.19 37.50
N VAL A 194 21.37 7.21 37.50
CA VAL A 194 20.99 8.61 37.73
C VAL A 194 19.93 9.13 36.77
N ARG A 195 19.87 8.60 35.54
CA ARG A 195 18.84 8.96 34.55
C ARG A 195 17.51 8.35 34.94
N VAL A 196 17.49 7.12 35.44
CA VAL A 196 16.27 6.46 35.94
C VAL A 196 15.72 7.21 37.15
N ILE A 197 16.58 7.55 38.11
CA ILE A 197 16.22 8.35 39.29
C ILE A 197 15.61 9.69 38.85
N GLY A 198 16.23 10.38 37.89
CA GLY A 198 15.73 11.63 37.33
C GLY A 198 14.33 11.48 36.75
N LYS A 199 14.10 10.46 35.90
CA LYS A 199 12.78 10.19 35.31
C LYS A 199 11.70 9.91 36.37
N ILE A 200 12.00 9.08 37.37
CA ILE A 200 11.08 8.79 38.48
C ILE A 200 10.73 10.07 39.24
N ALA A 201 11.73 10.89 39.57
CA ALA A 201 11.54 12.14 40.28
C ALA A 201 10.68 13.13 39.46
N ASP A 202 11.00 13.30 38.17
CA ASP A 202 10.27 14.19 37.27
C ASP A 202 8.81 13.75 37.11
N ASN A 203 8.55 12.45 36.88
CA ASN A 203 7.19 11.92 36.76
C ASN A 203 6.44 12.00 38.10
N GLY A 204 7.11 11.76 39.22
CA GLY A 204 6.55 11.91 40.56
C GLY A 204 6.15 13.35 40.90
N ILE A 205 7.01 14.32 40.59
CA ILE A 205 6.74 15.74 40.80
C ILE A 205 5.66 16.24 39.84
N GLY A 206 5.75 15.88 38.55
CA GLY A 206 4.87 16.39 37.51
C GLY A 206 3.47 15.78 37.50
N SER A 207 3.33 14.50 37.86
CA SER A 207 2.08 13.75 37.71
C SER A 207 1.63 12.97 38.96
N ASN A 208 2.41 13.00 40.06
CA ASN A 208 2.21 12.15 41.25
C ASN A 208 2.24 10.64 40.95
N LEU A 209 2.79 10.26 39.80
CA LEU A 209 2.97 8.89 39.35
C LEU A 209 4.45 8.66 39.01
N PRO A 210 5.27 8.25 40.00
CA PRO A 210 6.71 8.06 39.84
C PRO A 210 7.04 6.74 39.11
N TRP A 211 6.45 6.55 37.93
CA TRP A 211 6.60 5.38 37.08
C TRP A 211 7.34 5.77 35.81
N THR A 212 8.24 4.91 35.32
CA THR A 212 8.96 5.11 34.06
C THR A 212 9.14 3.79 33.34
N GLN A 213 9.21 3.82 32.01
CA GLN A 213 9.70 2.72 31.19
C GLN A 213 11.12 3.01 30.71
N CYS A 214 11.96 1.97 30.69
CA CYS A 214 13.34 2.04 30.25
C CYS A 214 13.64 0.84 29.34
N LEU A 215 13.89 1.10 28.06
CA LEU A 215 14.39 0.13 27.09
C LEU A 215 15.86 -0.13 27.36
N PHE A 216 16.29 -1.35 27.09
CA PHE A 216 17.69 -1.73 27.01
C PHE A 216 17.85 -2.94 26.09
N GLY A 217 19.02 -3.10 25.48
CA GLY A 217 19.23 -4.18 24.54
C GLY A 217 20.15 -3.85 23.37
N THR A 218 19.76 -4.32 22.19
CA THR A 218 20.48 -4.17 20.92
C THR A 218 19.51 -3.71 19.83
N GLY A 219 20.00 -3.33 18.65
CA GLY A 219 19.08 -3.03 17.56
C GLY A 219 19.67 -3.02 16.16
N ASP A 220 18.84 -2.61 15.21
CA ASP A 220 18.94 -2.72 13.74
C ASP A 220 19.07 -4.17 13.26
N TRP A 221 19.99 -4.98 13.80
CA TRP A 221 20.28 -6.34 13.34
C TRP A 221 19.80 -7.43 14.31
N GLY A 222 18.91 -7.11 15.24
CA GLY A 222 18.45 -8.05 16.26
C GLY A 222 19.57 -8.48 17.23
N GLY A 223 19.49 -9.73 17.71
CA GLY A 223 20.38 -10.30 18.72
C GLY A 223 19.76 -10.31 20.12
N ALA A 224 20.58 -10.09 21.14
CA ALA A 224 20.12 -10.00 22.53
C ALA A 224 20.80 -8.81 23.24
N PRO A 225 20.21 -8.30 24.34
CA PRO A 225 20.93 -7.45 25.28
C PRO A 225 22.27 -8.08 25.71
N ASP A 226 23.26 -7.25 26.05
CA ASP A 226 24.48 -7.80 26.63
C ASP A 226 24.20 -8.51 27.96
N GLU A 227 25.02 -9.53 28.23
CA GLU A 227 24.85 -10.39 29.38
C GLU A 227 24.91 -9.62 30.71
N GLU A 228 25.75 -8.57 30.77
CA GLU A 228 25.88 -7.70 31.94
C GLU A 228 24.55 -7.00 32.24
N SER A 229 23.88 -6.43 31.24
CA SER A 229 22.57 -5.80 31.39
C SER A 229 21.49 -6.80 31.79
N ALA A 230 21.48 -8.00 31.22
CA ALA A 230 20.54 -9.07 31.61
C ALA A 230 20.76 -9.53 33.06
N LYS A 231 22.03 -9.70 33.47
CA LYS A 231 22.42 -9.99 34.85
C LYS A 231 21.98 -8.90 35.80
N ASN A 232 22.21 -7.64 35.46
CA ASN A 232 21.90 -6.49 36.32
C ASN A 232 20.39 -6.28 36.44
N LEU A 233 19.62 -6.49 35.37
CA LEU A 233 18.16 -6.58 35.46
C LEU A 233 17.75 -7.69 36.44
N ASN A 234 18.29 -8.90 36.26
CA ASN A 234 17.93 -10.05 37.08
C ASN A 234 18.23 -9.80 38.57
N LEU A 235 19.40 -9.23 38.88
CA LEU A 235 19.77 -8.83 40.24
C LEU A 235 18.86 -7.72 40.77
N SER A 236 18.55 -6.72 39.95
CA SER A 236 17.66 -5.62 40.34
C SER A 236 16.27 -6.13 40.71
N VAL A 237 15.69 -7.01 39.89
CA VAL A 237 14.38 -7.64 40.17
C VAL A 237 14.47 -8.52 41.40
N PHE A 238 15.52 -9.34 41.51
CA PHE A 238 15.80 -10.17 42.69
C PHE A 238 15.91 -9.32 43.96
N ASN A 239 16.43 -8.10 43.90
CA ASN A 239 16.60 -7.19 45.03
C ASN A 239 15.30 -6.48 45.45
N ASN A 240 14.20 -6.57 44.70
CA ASN A 240 12.90 -5.98 45.08
C ASN A 240 12.39 -6.45 46.45
N ARG A 241 12.80 -7.64 46.91
CA ARG A 241 12.46 -8.18 48.25
C ARG A 241 13.12 -7.41 49.40
N ASN A 242 14.19 -6.68 49.12
CA ASN A 242 14.98 -5.95 50.12
C ASN A 242 14.77 -4.42 50.04
N ASP A 243 14.07 -3.92 49.01
CA ASP A 243 13.81 -2.49 48.79
C ASP A 243 12.30 -2.22 48.72
N GLU A 244 11.78 -1.42 49.66
CA GLU A 244 10.37 -1.03 49.71
C GLU A 244 10.06 0.27 48.98
N ASN A 245 11.06 1.01 48.51
CA ASN A 245 10.92 2.34 47.93
C ASN A 245 10.75 2.32 46.41
N THR A 246 11.58 1.53 45.71
CA THR A 246 11.57 1.46 44.23
C THR A 246 11.52 0.03 43.73
N LYS A 247 10.49 -0.30 42.95
CA LYS A 247 10.35 -1.61 42.31
C LYS A 247 10.86 -1.59 40.88
N VAL A 248 11.77 -2.50 40.56
CA VAL A 248 12.24 -2.76 39.19
C VAL A 248 11.49 -3.95 38.63
N ILE A 249 10.85 -3.81 37.49
CA ILE A 249 10.01 -4.83 36.86
C ILE A 249 10.69 -5.22 35.55
N SER A 250 11.01 -6.51 35.37
CA SER A 250 11.27 -7.03 34.03
C SER A 250 9.94 -7.08 33.28
N ALA A 251 9.73 -6.14 32.38
CA ALA A 251 8.42 -5.80 31.86
C ALA A 251 8.23 -6.28 30.41
N SER A 252 7.00 -6.70 30.07
CA SER A 252 6.58 -6.70 28.66
C SER A 252 6.44 -5.26 28.15
N THR A 253 6.48 -5.04 26.83
CA THR A 253 6.35 -3.70 26.25
C THR A 253 5.06 -2.99 26.67
N ASP A 254 3.97 -3.75 26.83
CA ASP A 254 2.64 -3.27 27.19
C ASP A 254 2.32 -3.27 28.70
N GLN A 255 3.18 -3.84 29.55
CA GLN A 255 2.87 -4.04 30.98
C GLN A 255 2.55 -2.72 31.70
N MET A 256 3.35 -1.68 31.47
CA MET A 256 3.15 -0.37 32.11
C MET A 256 1.77 0.18 31.75
N PHE A 257 1.36 0.10 30.48
CA PHE A 257 0.07 0.63 30.02
C PHE A 257 -1.11 -0.17 30.55
N ASN A 258 -0.97 -1.50 30.61
CA ASN A 258 -1.95 -2.38 31.24
C ASN A 258 -2.11 -2.10 32.74
N ASP A 259 -1.03 -1.76 33.43
CA ASP A 259 -1.08 -1.35 34.83
C ASP A 259 -1.73 0.03 35.01
N LEU A 260 -1.44 0.97 34.10
CA LEU A 260 -2.06 2.31 34.06
C LEU A 260 -3.57 2.23 33.81
N GLU A 261 -4.04 1.37 32.90
CA GLU A 261 -5.48 1.15 32.62
C GLU A 261 -6.23 0.63 33.85
N LYS A 262 -5.56 -0.12 34.74
CA LYS A 262 -6.16 -0.67 35.96
C LYS A 262 -6.23 0.35 37.10
N LEU A 263 -5.49 1.46 37.02
CA LEU A 263 -5.51 2.49 38.06
C LEU A 263 -6.84 3.25 38.07
N PRO A 264 -7.34 3.69 39.24
CA PRO A 264 -8.43 4.64 39.30
C PRO A 264 -8.14 5.90 38.47
N LYS A 265 -9.14 6.44 37.75
CA LYS A 265 -8.95 7.64 36.90
C LYS A 265 -8.36 8.85 37.64
N LYS A 266 -8.60 8.98 38.95
CA LYS A 266 -8.02 10.05 39.79
C LYS A 266 -6.49 9.98 39.88
N ASP A 267 -5.93 8.78 39.75
CA ASP A 267 -4.50 8.49 39.92
C ASP A 267 -3.73 8.70 38.61
N THR A 268 -4.43 8.69 37.46
CA THR A 268 -3.90 9.03 36.13
C THR A 268 -4.31 10.42 35.64
N ALA A 269 -5.13 11.15 36.41
CA ALA A 269 -5.69 12.45 36.02
C ALA A 269 -4.64 13.55 35.78
N ASN A 270 -3.49 13.45 36.46
CA ASN A 270 -2.40 14.43 36.36
C ASN A 270 -1.33 14.03 35.33
N LEU A 271 -1.53 12.94 34.57
CA LEU A 271 -0.61 12.62 33.48
C LEU A 271 -0.65 13.72 32.41
N PRO A 272 0.51 14.13 31.86
CA PRO A 272 0.56 15.15 30.83
C PRO A 272 -0.14 14.66 29.57
N LEU A 273 -0.93 15.56 28.96
CA LEU A 273 -1.71 15.29 27.74
C LEU A 273 -1.05 15.97 26.55
N TYR A 274 -0.77 15.20 25.49
CA TYR A 274 -0.37 15.74 24.20
C TYR A 274 -1.48 15.52 23.17
N ASN A 275 -1.86 16.58 22.44
CA ASN A 275 -2.89 16.56 21.41
C ASN A 275 -2.32 17.12 20.11
N GLY A 276 -1.91 16.23 19.21
CA GLY A 276 -1.28 16.59 17.95
C GLY A 276 -0.45 15.45 17.39
N GLU A 277 0.28 15.74 16.33
CA GLU A 277 1.24 14.83 15.70
C GLU A 277 2.63 14.88 16.35
N LEU A 278 3.39 13.80 16.22
CA LEU A 278 4.75 13.65 16.72
C LEU A 278 5.70 13.42 15.53
N LEU A 279 5.77 14.40 14.62
CA LEU A 279 6.57 14.31 13.41
C LEU A 279 8.07 14.47 13.68
N MET A 280 8.87 13.96 12.74
CA MET A 280 10.32 14.14 12.71
C MET A 280 10.69 15.33 11.83
N ARG A 281 11.60 16.19 12.32
CA ARG A 281 12.24 17.23 11.50
C ARG A 281 13.44 16.64 10.76
N SER A 282 14.26 15.91 11.51
CA SER A 282 15.42 15.18 10.99
C SER A 282 15.08 13.71 10.86
N HIS A 283 15.62 13.05 9.85
CA HIS A 283 15.52 11.62 9.62
C HIS A 283 14.06 11.18 9.37
N GLY A 284 13.34 11.89 8.49
CA GLY A 284 11.95 11.58 8.16
C GLY A 284 11.34 12.34 6.98
N ALA A 285 11.60 13.65 6.85
CA ALA A 285 10.95 14.50 5.85
C ALA A 285 11.12 14.03 4.39
N GLY A 286 12.30 13.50 4.02
CA GLY A 286 12.53 12.93 2.68
C GLY A 286 11.80 11.60 2.46
N GLY A 287 11.53 10.87 3.54
CA GLY A 287 10.84 9.58 3.52
C GLY A 287 9.41 9.65 2.97
N TYR A 288 8.77 10.82 3.04
CA TYR A 288 7.43 11.02 2.47
C TYR A 288 7.41 10.93 0.93
N THR A 289 8.55 11.16 0.26
CA THR A 289 8.63 11.25 -1.21
C THR A 289 9.60 10.24 -1.83
N SER A 290 10.74 9.93 -1.21
CA SER A 290 11.78 9.02 -1.74
C SER A 290 11.21 7.72 -2.29
N ARG A 291 11.71 7.19 -3.42
CA ARG A 291 11.20 5.94 -4.02
C ARG A 291 9.71 6.06 -4.36
N THR A 292 9.42 6.95 -5.28
CA THR A 292 8.04 7.33 -5.58
C THR A 292 7.19 6.17 -6.12
N MET A 293 7.84 5.19 -6.76
CA MET A 293 7.15 3.98 -7.23
C MET A 293 6.64 3.12 -6.08
N SER A 294 7.37 3.01 -4.96
CA SER A 294 6.90 2.27 -3.77
C SER A 294 5.59 2.87 -3.23
N LYS A 295 5.51 4.21 -3.15
CA LYS A 295 4.30 4.93 -2.73
C LYS A 295 3.13 4.70 -3.68
N ARG A 296 3.40 4.67 -4.99
CA ARG A 296 2.39 4.42 -6.03
C ARG A 296 1.85 3.00 -5.98
N LEU A 297 2.74 2.01 -5.90
CA LEU A 297 2.37 0.60 -5.80
C LEU A 297 1.61 0.31 -4.50
N ASN A 298 2.00 0.92 -3.38
CA ASN A 298 1.25 0.83 -2.13
C ASN A 298 -0.19 1.36 -2.30
N ALA A 299 -0.34 2.58 -2.84
CA ALA A 299 -1.65 3.18 -3.05
C ALA A 299 -2.55 2.37 -4.01
N GLN A 300 -1.97 1.78 -5.06
CA GLN A 300 -2.69 0.89 -5.98
C GLN A 300 -3.14 -0.40 -5.28
N ASN A 301 -2.28 -1.00 -4.46
CA ASN A 301 -2.62 -2.21 -3.71
C ASN A 301 -3.76 -1.96 -2.72
N GLU A 302 -3.68 -0.91 -1.89
CA GLU A 302 -4.73 -0.57 -0.94
C GLU A 302 -6.08 -0.30 -1.64
N THR A 303 -6.04 0.42 -2.78
CA THR A 303 -7.24 0.72 -3.56
C THR A 303 -7.86 -0.54 -4.19
N LEU A 304 -7.02 -1.40 -4.78
CA LEU A 304 -7.49 -2.59 -5.46
C LEU A 304 -7.95 -3.68 -4.48
N ALA A 305 -7.35 -3.74 -3.29
CA ALA A 305 -7.83 -4.57 -2.21
C ALA A 305 -9.25 -4.17 -1.76
N ASP A 306 -9.51 -2.87 -1.60
CA ASP A 306 -10.85 -2.34 -1.29
C ASP A 306 -11.88 -2.75 -2.36
N TYR A 307 -11.51 -2.68 -3.65
CA TYR A 307 -12.38 -3.11 -4.75
C TYR A 307 -12.68 -4.61 -4.70
N CYS A 308 -11.61 -5.39 -4.52
CA CYS A 308 -11.67 -6.84 -4.48
C CYS A 308 -12.56 -7.32 -3.33
N GLU A 309 -12.37 -6.82 -2.11
CA GLU A 309 -13.14 -7.25 -0.94
C GLU A 309 -14.63 -6.94 -1.08
N LYS A 310 -14.98 -5.71 -1.52
CA LYS A 310 -16.37 -5.31 -1.76
C LYS A 310 -17.05 -6.20 -2.79
N ALA A 311 -16.38 -6.44 -3.91
CA ALA A 311 -16.91 -7.29 -4.97
C ALA A 311 -17.01 -8.76 -4.53
N ALA A 312 -16.02 -9.26 -3.79
CA ALA A 312 -16.01 -10.62 -3.28
C ALA A 312 -17.12 -10.85 -2.25
N VAL A 313 -17.39 -9.88 -1.36
CA VAL A 313 -18.56 -9.95 -0.46
C VAL A 313 -19.86 -9.97 -1.26
N ALA A 314 -20.04 -9.05 -2.21
CA ALA A 314 -21.20 -9.03 -3.09
C ALA A 314 -21.39 -10.39 -3.81
N ALA A 315 -20.35 -10.89 -4.46
CA ALA A 315 -20.38 -12.18 -5.15
C ALA A 315 -20.71 -13.33 -4.18
N SER A 316 -20.16 -13.33 -2.96
CA SER A 316 -20.41 -14.39 -1.97
C SER A 316 -21.84 -14.41 -1.41
N LEU A 317 -22.52 -13.26 -1.43
CA LEU A 317 -23.91 -13.12 -0.98
C LEU A 317 -24.91 -13.51 -2.06
N PHE A 318 -24.63 -13.15 -3.31
CA PHE A 318 -25.58 -13.32 -4.42
C PHE A 318 -25.36 -14.58 -5.25
N THR A 319 -24.16 -15.15 -5.22
CA THR A 319 -23.74 -16.22 -6.16
C THR A 319 -23.16 -17.42 -5.42
N SER A 320 -22.74 -18.45 -6.15
CA SER A 320 -21.97 -19.57 -5.60
C SER A 320 -20.48 -19.26 -5.35
N TYR A 321 -19.99 -18.06 -5.70
CA TYR A 321 -18.61 -17.66 -5.51
C TYR A 321 -18.24 -17.67 -4.02
N ALA A 322 -17.13 -18.30 -3.67
CA ALA A 322 -16.60 -18.29 -2.31
C ALA A 322 -15.71 -17.06 -2.11
N TYR A 323 -15.81 -16.41 -0.95
CA TYR A 323 -14.91 -15.31 -0.62
C TYR A 323 -13.46 -15.83 -0.57
N PRO A 324 -12.51 -15.29 -1.36
CA PRO A 324 -11.17 -15.85 -1.51
C PRO A 324 -10.26 -15.35 -0.38
N LYS A 325 -10.58 -15.78 0.86
CA LYS A 325 -9.94 -15.30 2.09
C LYS A 325 -8.43 -15.50 2.08
N GLU A 326 -7.97 -16.70 1.74
CA GLU A 326 -6.56 -17.07 1.80
C GLU A 326 -5.72 -16.20 0.86
N THR A 327 -6.20 -15.98 -0.37
CA THR A 327 -5.56 -15.13 -1.37
C THR A 327 -5.53 -13.66 -0.94
N ILE A 328 -6.65 -13.14 -0.43
CA ILE A 328 -6.76 -11.74 0.03
C ILE A 328 -5.87 -11.49 1.26
N ASP A 329 -5.89 -12.38 2.24
CA ASP A 329 -5.11 -12.25 3.46
C ASP A 329 -3.60 -12.34 3.16
N ALA A 330 -3.19 -13.27 2.29
CA ALA A 330 -1.79 -13.40 1.86
C ALA A 330 -1.32 -12.13 1.11
N ALA A 331 -2.14 -11.61 0.18
CA ALA A 331 -1.81 -10.39 -0.54
C ALA A 331 -1.70 -9.16 0.39
N TRP A 332 -2.61 -9.03 1.36
CA TRP A 332 -2.52 -7.97 2.37
C TRP A 332 -1.28 -8.09 3.25
N LYS A 333 -0.98 -9.28 3.77
CA LYS A 333 0.23 -9.50 4.59
C LYS A 333 1.50 -9.14 3.82
N ARG A 334 1.57 -9.47 2.53
CA ARG A 334 2.68 -9.10 1.64
C ARG A 334 2.79 -7.57 1.48
N VAL A 335 1.67 -6.89 1.24
CA VAL A 335 1.62 -5.41 1.19
C VAL A 335 2.14 -4.81 2.50
N ILE A 336 1.65 -5.29 3.65
CA ILE A 336 2.03 -4.77 4.98
C ILE A 336 3.51 -5.02 5.29
N ALA A 337 4.08 -6.17 4.88
CA ALA A 337 5.50 -6.44 5.05
C ALA A 337 6.39 -5.36 4.38
N HIS A 338 5.93 -4.79 3.27
CA HIS A 338 6.62 -3.70 2.56
C HIS A 338 6.18 -2.30 2.98
N GLN A 339 5.27 -2.20 3.96
CA GLN A 339 5.00 -0.97 4.70
C GLN A 339 5.98 -0.80 5.88
N PHE A 340 6.99 -1.66 6.00
CA PHE A 340 8.07 -1.56 6.97
C PHE A 340 8.74 -0.17 6.93
N HIS A 341 9.13 0.34 8.10
CA HIS A 341 9.61 1.73 8.24
C HIS A 341 10.94 2.01 7.54
N ASP A 342 11.68 1.01 7.05
CA ASP A 342 12.84 1.22 6.17
C ASP A 342 12.62 0.84 4.69
N ASP A 343 11.46 0.28 4.35
CA ASP A 343 11.08 -0.03 2.96
C ASP A 343 10.23 1.10 2.37
N ILE A 344 9.01 1.31 2.90
CA ILE A 344 8.08 2.28 2.31
C ILE A 344 8.60 3.71 2.34
N PRO A 345 9.42 4.18 3.30
CA PRO A 345 10.01 5.52 3.24
C PRO A 345 11.11 5.66 2.18
N GLY A 346 11.60 4.57 1.59
CA GLY A 346 12.63 4.62 0.55
C GLY A 346 14.04 4.74 1.12
N THR A 347 14.33 4.00 2.18
CA THR A 347 15.54 4.13 3.00
C THR A 347 16.43 2.87 3.09
N SER A 348 16.11 1.84 2.31
CA SER A 348 16.86 0.59 2.09
C SER A 348 17.72 0.55 0.81
N THR A 349 18.38 -0.59 0.55
CA THR A 349 19.16 -0.85 -0.67
C THR A 349 18.28 -0.98 -1.93
N MET A 350 18.90 -0.88 -3.11
CA MET A 350 18.21 -1.08 -4.39
C MET A 350 17.51 -2.44 -4.52
N LYS A 351 18.16 -3.51 -4.06
CA LYS A 351 17.62 -4.88 -4.17
C LYS A 351 16.38 -5.09 -3.30
N VAL A 352 16.33 -4.48 -2.11
CA VAL A 352 15.13 -4.48 -1.27
C VAL A 352 13.92 -3.93 -2.03
N TYR A 353 14.08 -2.86 -2.82
CA TYR A 353 12.97 -2.35 -3.62
C TYR A 353 12.62 -3.21 -4.82
N ASN A 354 13.57 -3.92 -5.42
CA ASN A 354 13.24 -4.88 -6.47
C ASN A 354 12.34 -5.99 -5.93
N ASP A 355 12.67 -6.51 -4.75
CA ASP A 355 11.86 -7.51 -4.07
C ASP A 355 10.49 -6.92 -3.68
N SER A 356 10.46 -5.73 -3.08
CA SER A 356 9.21 -5.10 -2.63
C SER A 356 8.29 -4.69 -3.78
N TRP A 357 8.84 -4.15 -4.87
CA TRP A 357 8.04 -3.82 -6.07
C TRP A 357 7.48 -5.07 -6.73
N ASN A 358 8.28 -6.13 -6.86
CA ASN A 358 7.79 -7.41 -7.35
C ASN A 358 6.64 -7.94 -6.49
N ASP A 359 6.78 -7.90 -5.17
CA ASP A 359 5.76 -8.35 -4.23
C ASP A 359 4.48 -7.51 -4.30
N TYR A 360 4.60 -6.20 -4.47
CA TYR A 360 3.45 -5.36 -4.79
C TYR A 360 2.77 -5.77 -6.10
N PHE A 361 3.52 -6.12 -7.15
CA PHE A 361 2.93 -6.62 -8.41
C PHE A 361 2.26 -7.99 -8.25
N VAL A 362 2.82 -8.88 -7.43
CA VAL A 362 2.18 -10.16 -7.07
C VAL A 362 0.83 -9.90 -6.39
N SER A 363 0.78 -9.02 -5.39
CA SER A 363 -0.44 -8.63 -4.69
C SER A 363 -1.46 -7.98 -5.63
N LEU A 364 -1.02 -7.07 -6.52
CA LEU A 364 -1.89 -6.47 -7.54
C LEU A 364 -2.49 -7.52 -8.48
N SER A 365 -1.69 -8.50 -8.93
CA SER A 365 -2.17 -9.61 -9.78
C SER A 365 -3.26 -10.41 -9.08
N GLN A 366 -3.04 -10.75 -7.79
CA GLN A 366 -4.01 -11.50 -6.98
C GLN A 366 -5.31 -10.72 -6.74
N PHE A 367 -5.22 -9.46 -6.28
CA PHE A 367 -6.41 -8.63 -6.07
C PHE A 367 -7.17 -8.37 -7.37
N LYS A 368 -6.47 -8.07 -8.48
CA LYS A 368 -7.08 -7.85 -9.80
C LYS A 368 -7.81 -9.12 -10.27
N GLY A 369 -7.17 -10.28 -10.14
CA GLY A 369 -7.73 -11.55 -10.56
C GLY A 369 -8.99 -11.92 -9.80
N GLU A 370 -8.98 -11.76 -8.47
CA GLU A 370 -10.16 -12.06 -7.65
C GLU A 370 -11.26 -11.01 -7.81
N TYR A 371 -10.91 -9.74 -8.01
CA TYR A 371 -11.88 -8.71 -8.38
C TYR A 371 -12.59 -9.05 -9.70
N GLU A 372 -11.85 -9.41 -10.75
CA GLU A 372 -12.43 -9.84 -12.02
C GLU A 372 -13.31 -11.09 -11.87
N ALA A 373 -12.88 -12.06 -11.08
CA ALA A 373 -13.65 -13.28 -10.85
C ALA A 373 -14.95 -13.04 -10.08
N ALA A 374 -14.91 -12.22 -9.03
CA ALA A 374 -16.07 -11.85 -8.24
C ALA A 374 -17.11 -11.08 -9.09
N VAL A 375 -16.67 -10.10 -9.89
CA VAL A 375 -17.57 -9.40 -10.82
C VAL A 375 -18.04 -10.32 -11.94
N GLY A 376 -17.20 -11.25 -12.40
CA GLY A 376 -17.58 -12.29 -13.36
C GLY A 376 -18.69 -13.21 -12.83
N ALA A 377 -18.67 -13.57 -11.55
CA ALA A 377 -19.74 -14.31 -10.91
C ALA A 377 -21.04 -13.49 -10.86
N LEU A 378 -20.96 -12.22 -10.46
CA LEU A 378 -22.11 -11.30 -10.45
C LEU A 378 -22.69 -11.07 -11.86
N ALA A 379 -21.85 -11.02 -12.89
CA ALA A 379 -22.27 -10.86 -14.29
C ALA A 379 -23.22 -11.99 -14.76
N ASN A 380 -23.11 -13.18 -14.18
CA ASN A 380 -24.01 -14.30 -14.47
C ASN A 380 -25.39 -14.14 -13.84
N GLU A 381 -25.50 -13.32 -12.78
CA GLU A 381 -26.74 -13.04 -12.07
C GLU A 381 -27.42 -11.75 -12.55
N LEU A 382 -26.69 -10.82 -13.18
CA LEU A 382 -27.26 -9.58 -13.73
C LEU A 382 -28.07 -9.83 -15.01
N ASP A 383 -29.23 -9.18 -15.12
CA ASP A 383 -29.99 -9.17 -16.36
C ASP A 383 -29.24 -8.41 -17.47
N THR A 384 -28.81 -9.18 -18.46
CA THR A 384 -28.07 -8.75 -19.67
C THR A 384 -28.82 -9.14 -20.94
N SER A 385 -30.04 -9.67 -20.82
CA SER A 385 -30.84 -10.19 -21.95
C SER A 385 -31.18 -9.12 -22.99
N TRP A 386 -31.27 -7.86 -22.56
CA TRP A 386 -31.61 -6.73 -23.42
C TRP A 386 -30.43 -6.20 -24.26
N CYS A 387 -29.19 -6.60 -23.94
CA CYS A 387 -28.00 -6.16 -24.66
C CYS A 387 -27.92 -6.80 -26.06
N LYS A 388 -27.79 -5.98 -27.10
CA LYS A 388 -27.81 -6.41 -28.51
C LYS A 388 -26.44 -6.80 -29.05
N GLU A 389 -25.36 -6.12 -28.65
CA GLU A 389 -24.03 -6.39 -29.24
C GLU A 389 -22.86 -6.51 -28.25
N CYS A 390 -22.79 -5.77 -27.15
CA CYS A 390 -21.67 -5.91 -26.20
C CYS A 390 -22.10 -5.45 -24.81
N ALA A 391 -22.39 -6.41 -23.93
CA ALA A 391 -22.74 -6.13 -22.55
C ALA A 391 -21.49 -5.67 -21.77
N VAL A 392 -21.57 -4.47 -21.21
CA VAL A 392 -20.55 -3.88 -20.35
C VAL A 392 -21.15 -3.60 -18.99
N ILE A 393 -20.59 -4.20 -17.94
CA ILE A 393 -20.96 -3.93 -16.56
C ILE A 393 -20.02 -2.87 -16.01
N VAL A 394 -20.58 -1.80 -15.44
CA VAL A 394 -19.79 -0.78 -14.72
C VAL A 394 -20.03 -0.94 -13.23
N ASN A 395 -18.95 -1.18 -12.48
CA ASN A 395 -18.93 -1.18 -11.03
C ASN A 395 -18.51 0.20 -10.48
N ASN A 396 -19.19 0.63 -9.43
CA ASN A 396 -18.80 1.77 -8.60
C ASN A 396 -18.39 1.27 -7.22
N PRO A 397 -17.10 1.34 -6.84
CA PRO A 397 -16.61 0.86 -5.55
C PRO A 397 -16.81 1.85 -4.38
N VAL A 398 -17.27 3.08 -4.67
CA VAL A 398 -17.45 4.14 -3.67
C VAL A 398 -18.88 4.12 -3.12
N ALA A 399 -19.04 4.41 -1.83
CA ALA A 399 -20.34 4.43 -1.13
C ALA A 399 -21.18 5.69 -1.41
N THR A 400 -21.20 6.15 -2.66
CA THR A 400 -22.09 7.22 -3.15
C THR A 400 -22.47 6.95 -4.60
N ARG A 401 -23.62 7.43 -5.07
CA ARG A 401 -24.00 7.34 -6.49
C ARG A 401 -23.10 8.27 -7.30
N ARG A 402 -22.57 7.77 -8.42
CA ARG A 402 -21.65 8.52 -9.28
C ARG A 402 -22.15 8.56 -10.70
N LYS A 403 -22.06 9.74 -11.31
CA LYS A 403 -22.30 9.95 -12.73
C LYS A 403 -21.04 10.52 -13.35
N GLU A 404 -20.17 9.65 -13.82
CA GLU A 404 -18.82 10.00 -14.26
C GLU A 404 -18.40 9.19 -15.50
N PRO A 405 -17.44 9.68 -16.28
CA PRO A 405 -16.90 8.93 -17.40
C PRO A 405 -16.17 7.67 -16.93
N VAL A 406 -16.39 6.57 -17.62
CA VAL A 406 -15.67 5.31 -17.42
C VAL A 406 -14.88 4.97 -18.68
N GLU A 407 -13.63 4.56 -18.50
CA GLU A 407 -12.77 4.01 -19.55
C GLU A 407 -13.03 2.51 -19.68
N ALA A 408 -13.26 2.05 -20.90
CA ALA A 408 -13.49 0.64 -21.19
C ALA A 408 -12.79 0.20 -22.48
N HIS A 409 -11.95 -0.82 -22.37
CA HIS A 409 -11.52 -1.63 -23.49
C HIS A 409 -12.61 -2.68 -23.79
N VAL A 410 -13.11 -2.69 -25.03
CA VAL A 410 -14.16 -3.60 -25.47
C VAL A 410 -13.87 -4.18 -26.85
N LYS A 411 -14.19 -5.46 -27.01
CA LYS A 411 -14.17 -6.16 -28.30
C LYS A 411 -15.56 -6.31 -28.88
N LEU A 412 -15.84 -5.69 -30.01
CA LEU A 412 -17.12 -5.87 -30.70
C LEU A 412 -17.11 -7.09 -31.65
N THR A 413 -18.31 -7.53 -32.04
CA THR A 413 -18.46 -8.65 -32.99
C THR A 413 -18.07 -8.24 -34.41
N HIS A 414 -18.28 -6.97 -34.75
CA HIS A 414 -17.97 -6.38 -36.05
C HIS A 414 -17.03 -5.18 -35.89
N ASN A 415 -16.27 -4.88 -36.95
CA ASN A 415 -15.56 -3.61 -37.04
C ASN A 415 -16.59 -2.50 -37.34
N ALA A 416 -16.44 -1.35 -36.70
CA ALA A 416 -17.35 -0.21 -36.83
C ALA A 416 -16.57 1.11 -36.81
N ALA A 417 -16.96 2.09 -37.62
CA ALA A 417 -16.34 3.41 -37.60
C ALA A 417 -16.65 4.17 -36.30
N HIS A 418 -17.87 3.98 -35.79
CA HIS A 418 -18.36 4.60 -34.56
C HIS A 418 -19.04 3.56 -33.66
N ILE A 419 -19.26 3.95 -32.41
CA ILE A 419 -19.99 3.18 -31.41
C ILE A 419 -21.07 4.05 -30.77
N ALA A 420 -22.11 3.41 -30.26
CA ALA A 420 -23.11 4.02 -29.40
C ALA A 420 -23.29 3.14 -28.16
N VAL A 421 -23.47 3.77 -27.00
CA VAL A 421 -23.66 3.08 -25.71
C VAL A 421 -25.06 3.35 -25.21
N PHE A 422 -25.80 2.29 -24.84
CA PHE A 422 -27.18 2.38 -24.38
C PHE A 422 -27.31 1.86 -22.95
N ASP A 423 -28.19 2.49 -22.18
CA ASP A 423 -28.66 1.96 -20.91
C ASP A 423 -29.84 0.99 -21.08
N GLU A 424 -30.28 0.38 -19.98
CA GLU A 424 -31.35 -0.62 -19.96
C GLU A 424 -32.72 -0.09 -20.45
N LYS A 425 -32.88 1.24 -20.52
CA LYS A 425 -34.09 1.92 -21.02
C LYS A 425 -33.99 2.26 -22.51
N GLY A 426 -32.92 1.83 -23.19
CA GLY A 426 -32.64 2.15 -24.58
C GLY A 426 -32.21 3.59 -24.80
N LYS A 427 -31.81 4.32 -23.73
CA LYS A 427 -31.31 5.68 -23.86
C LYS A 427 -29.82 5.64 -24.20
N GLU A 428 -29.47 6.27 -25.32
CA GLU A 428 -28.07 6.50 -25.70
C GLU A 428 -27.39 7.47 -24.70
N VAL A 429 -26.26 7.06 -24.15
CA VAL A 429 -25.43 7.87 -23.25
C VAL A 429 -24.26 8.50 -23.98
N PRO A 430 -23.73 9.66 -23.53
CA PRO A 430 -22.53 10.27 -24.11
C PRO A 430 -21.38 9.26 -24.16
N SER A 431 -20.81 9.06 -25.35
CA SER A 431 -19.72 8.13 -25.58
C SER A 431 -18.77 8.62 -26.68
N GLN A 432 -17.51 8.19 -26.60
CA GLN A 432 -16.47 8.49 -27.60
C GLN A 432 -15.49 7.33 -27.72
N ILE A 433 -14.82 7.25 -28.87
CA ILE A 433 -13.70 6.33 -29.11
C ILE A 433 -12.41 7.11 -28.85
N VAL A 434 -11.54 6.57 -27.99
CA VAL A 434 -10.18 7.10 -27.73
C VAL A 434 -9.20 6.45 -28.70
N ARG A 435 -9.25 5.11 -28.81
CA ARG A 435 -8.41 4.34 -29.72
C ARG A 435 -9.21 3.18 -30.30
N LYS A 436 -8.85 2.80 -31.52
CA LYS A 436 -9.46 1.66 -32.23
C LYS A 436 -8.39 0.85 -32.94
N ASN A 437 -8.45 -0.46 -32.80
CA ASN A 437 -7.66 -1.40 -33.60
C ASN A 437 -8.55 -2.55 -34.08
N GLY A 438 -9.01 -2.47 -35.34
CA GLY A 438 -9.92 -3.46 -35.91
C GLY A 438 -11.25 -3.52 -35.16
N LYS A 439 -11.46 -4.60 -34.39
CA LYS A 439 -12.66 -4.85 -33.57
C LYS A 439 -12.47 -4.51 -32.08
N GLU A 440 -11.27 -4.11 -31.69
CA GLU A 440 -10.94 -3.68 -30.33
C GLU A 440 -11.09 -2.16 -30.24
N PHE A 441 -11.76 -1.68 -29.21
CA PHE A 441 -12.06 -0.27 -28.99
C PHE A 441 -11.72 0.12 -27.55
N ASP A 442 -10.90 1.15 -27.40
CA ASP A 442 -10.78 1.89 -26.14
C ASP A 442 -11.78 3.03 -26.20
N ILE A 443 -12.81 2.97 -25.36
CA ILE A 443 -13.91 3.94 -25.32
C ILE A 443 -13.97 4.64 -23.98
N VAL A 444 -14.56 5.83 -23.99
CA VAL A 444 -14.99 6.54 -22.79
C VAL A 444 -16.48 6.83 -22.92
N PHE A 445 -17.26 6.51 -21.89
CA PHE A 445 -18.69 6.84 -21.87
C PHE A 445 -19.15 7.27 -20.48
N LEU A 446 -20.20 8.08 -20.42
CA LEU A 446 -20.73 8.62 -19.17
C LEU A 446 -21.65 7.58 -18.50
N ALA A 447 -21.21 7.01 -17.39
CA ALA A 447 -21.96 6.02 -16.62
C ALA A 447 -22.57 6.65 -15.36
N ASP A 448 -23.83 6.33 -15.08
CA ASP A 448 -24.56 6.69 -13.85
C ASP A 448 -24.81 5.42 -13.03
N VAL A 449 -24.00 5.22 -11.98
CA VAL A 449 -23.89 3.96 -11.24
C VAL A 449 -24.17 4.19 -9.76
N PRO A 450 -25.04 3.40 -9.12
CA PRO A 450 -25.36 3.56 -7.71
C PRO A 450 -24.18 3.25 -6.77
N SER A 451 -24.35 3.58 -5.50
CA SER A 451 -23.37 3.36 -4.42
C SER A 451 -23.00 1.89 -4.27
N VAL A 452 -21.70 1.58 -4.17
CA VAL A 452 -21.14 0.20 -4.10
C VAL A 452 -21.88 -0.73 -5.06
N GLY A 453 -22.08 -0.26 -6.30
CA GLY A 453 -23.14 -0.74 -7.17
C GLY A 453 -22.66 -1.16 -8.54
N TYR A 454 -23.57 -1.74 -9.31
CA TYR A 454 -23.31 -2.25 -10.65
C TYR A 454 -24.40 -1.76 -11.61
N ARG A 455 -24.03 -1.48 -12.85
CA ARG A 455 -24.97 -1.17 -13.92
C ARG A 455 -24.51 -1.73 -15.26
N VAL A 456 -25.42 -2.36 -16.00
CA VAL A 456 -25.20 -2.91 -17.34
C VAL A 456 -25.46 -1.82 -18.39
N TYR A 457 -24.59 -1.78 -19.40
CA TYR A 457 -24.69 -0.97 -20.62
C TYR A 457 -24.51 -1.88 -21.84
N ASP A 458 -25.04 -1.49 -22.99
CA ASP A 458 -24.83 -2.18 -24.26
C ASP A 458 -24.06 -1.29 -25.24
N VAL A 459 -22.86 -1.71 -25.63
CA VAL A 459 -22.05 -1.04 -26.65
C VAL A 459 -22.36 -1.66 -28.00
N GLN A 460 -22.88 -0.84 -28.91
CA GLN A 460 -23.28 -1.24 -30.26
C GLN A 460 -22.45 -0.51 -31.30
N LYS A 461 -22.28 -1.14 -32.46
CA LYS A 461 -21.81 -0.43 -33.66
C LYS A 461 -22.76 0.72 -34.00
N ALA A 462 -22.19 1.83 -34.47
CA ALA A 462 -22.96 2.97 -34.95
C ALA A 462 -22.43 3.47 -36.29
N ASP A 463 -23.32 4.05 -37.10
CA ASP A 463 -22.97 4.69 -38.36
C ASP A 463 -22.48 6.13 -38.18
N LYS A 464 -22.76 6.73 -37.01
CA LYS A 464 -22.43 8.11 -36.66
C LYS A 464 -21.94 8.18 -35.21
N PRO A 465 -21.06 9.14 -34.87
CA PRO A 465 -20.70 9.37 -33.48
C PRO A 465 -21.89 9.94 -32.69
N TYR A 466 -21.79 9.91 -31.37
CA TYR A 466 -22.73 10.59 -30.48
C TYR A 466 -22.82 12.07 -30.86
N HIS A 467 -24.04 12.57 -31.08
CA HIS A 467 -24.26 13.88 -31.72
C HIS A 467 -24.99 14.89 -30.82
N LYS A 468 -25.49 14.48 -29.64
CA LYS A 468 -26.13 15.44 -28.71
C LYS A 468 -25.05 16.32 -28.09
N LYS A 469 -25.36 17.61 -27.99
CA LYS A 469 -24.44 18.62 -27.47
C LYS A 469 -24.19 18.39 -25.97
N SER A 470 -22.93 18.33 -25.56
CA SER A 470 -22.51 18.39 -24.15
C SER A 470 -22.22 19.83 -23.72
N ASP A 471 -22.01 20.02 -22.42
CA ASP A 471 -21.48 21.25 -21.81
C ASP A 471 -19.97 21.44 -22.03
N LEU A 472 -19.31 20.44 -22.64
CA LEU A 472 -17.87 20.43 -22.84
C LEU A 472 -17.44 21.24 -24.06
N ARG A 473 -16.35 22.00 -23.90
CA ARG A 473 -15.67 22.69 -25.01
C ARG A 473 -14.17 22.61 -24.80
N VAL A 474 -13.44 22.34 -25.86
CA VAL A 474 -11.97 22.30 -25.84
C VAL A 474 -11.40 23.00 -27.06
N THR A 475 -10.35 23.77 -26.83
CA THR A 475 -9.43 24.27 -27.86
C THR A 475 -8.02 23.82 -27.51
N GLU A 476 -7.02 24.22 -28.27
CA GLU A 476 -5.62 23.87 -27.99
C GLU A 476 -5.11 24.40 -26.63
N HIS A 477 -5.73 25.46 -26.09
CA HIS A 477 -5.29 26.10 -24.85
C HIS A 477 -6.40 26.28 -23.81
N GLU A 478 -7.62 25.83 -24.08
CA GLU A 478 -8.76 26.08 -23.19
C GLU A 478 -9.63 24.83 -23.02
N LEU A 479 -10.09 24.59 -21.79
CA LEU A 479 -11.10 23.57 -21.48
C LEU A 479 -12.27 24.21 -20.74
N GLU A 480 -13.49 23.80 -21.05
CA GLU A 480 -14.70 24.28 -20.38
C GLU A 480 -15.68 23.12 -20.13
N ASN A 481 -16.29 23.07 -18.95
CA ASN A 481 -17.51 22.29 -18.68
C ASN A 481 -18.56 23.18 -17.99
N SER A 482 -19.66 22.66 -17.46
CA SER A 482 -20.69 23.48 -16.80
C SER A 482 -20.21 24.23 -15.55
N ARG A 483 -19.10 23.81 -14.94
CA ARG A 483 -18.52 24.41 -13.74
C ARG A 483 -17.25 25.21 -14.00
N TYR A 484 -16.25 24.65 -14.66
CA TYR A 484 -14.93 25.26 -14.82
C TYR A 484 -14.71 25.79 -16.23
N TYR A 485 -13.98 26.90 -16.32
CA TYR A 485 -13.32 27.38 -17.53
C TYR A 485 -11.83 27.53 -17.23
N ILE A 486 -11.00 26.79 -17.97
CA ILE A 486 -9.56 26.66 -17.75
C ILE A 486 -8.82 27.24 -18.95
N ARG A 487 -7.77 28.03 -18.71
CA ARG A 487 -6.85 28.50 -19.75
C ARG A 487 -5.41 28.10 -19.45
N LEU A 488 -4.74 27.57 -20.46
CA LEU A 488 -3.32 27.26 -20.46
C LEU A 488 -2.54 28.44 -21.05
N ASN A 489 -1.39 28.80 -20.47
CA ASN A 489 -0.51 29.83 -21.06
C ASN A 489 0.44 29.22 -22.10
N LYS A 490 1.25 30.07 -22.75
CA LYS A 490 2.28 29.66 -23.73
C LYS A 490 3.38 28.72 -23.22
N ASN A 491 3.48 28.50 -21.90
CA ASN A 491 4.41 27.56 -21.27
C ASN A 491 3.73 26.22 -20.92
N GLY A 492 2.43 26.08 -21.23
CA GLY A 492 1.64 24.90 -20.88
C GLY A 492 1.22 24.85 -19.41
N ASP A 493 1.38 25.95 -18.66
CA ASP A 493 0.91 26.04 -17.28
C ASP A 493 -0.60 26.33 -17.26
N ILE A 494 -1.31 25.77 -16.28
CA ILE A 494 -2.70 26.15 -16.00
C ILE A 494 -2.68 27.56 -15.41
N ALA A 495 -3.06 28.55 -16.21
CA ALA A 495 -2.88 29.96 -15.91
C ALA A 495 -4.09 30.63 -15.26
N SER A 496 -5.28 30.07 -15.47
CA SER A 496 -6.55 30.59 -14.96
C SER A 496 -7.54 29.44 -14.85
N ILE A 497 -8.28 29.41 -13.75
CA ILE A 497 -9.38 28.48 -13.49
C ILE A 497 -10.55 29.30 -12.93
N LEU A 498 -11.53 29.59 -13.76
CA LEU A 498 -12.77 30.23 -13.35
C LEU A 498 -13.79 29.16 -12.94
N ASP A 499 -14.19 29.13 -11.67
CA ASP A 499 -15.35 28.38 -11.21
C ASP A 499 -16.61 29.23 -11.45
N LYS A 500 -17.42 28.83 -12.44
CA LYS A 500 -18.66 29.50 -12.84
C LYS A 500 -19.78 29.36 -11.80
N LYS A 501 -19.79 28.29 -11.00
CA LYS A 501 -20.79 28.13 -9.93
C LYS A 501 -20.49 29.06 -8.75
N LEU A 502 -19.21 29.27 -8.45
CA LEU A 502 -18.76 30.23 -7.43
C LEU A 502 -18.58 31.65 -7.99
N SER A 503 -18.59 31.82 -9.32
CA SER A 503 -18.22 33.06 -10.02
C SER A 503 -16.88 33.62 -9.56
N THR A 504 -15.88 32.74 -9.39
CA THR A 504 -14.60 33.06 -8.73
C THR A 504 -13.42 32.49 -9.52
N GLU A 505 -12.37 33.28 -9.70
CA GLU A 505 -11.06 32.82 -10.19
C GLU A 505 -10.32 32.12 -9.04
N LEU A 506 -9.87 30.89 -9.26
CA LEU A 506 -9.28 30.04 -8.23
C LEU A 506 -7.77 30.23 -8.07
N LEU A 507 -7.09 30.78 -9.08
CA LEU A 507 -5.63 30.94 -9.08
C LEU A 507 -5.20 32.40 -9.03
N GLU A 508 -4.21 32.72 -8.20
CA GLU A 508 -3.55 34.04 -8.23
C GLU A 508 -2.42 34.07 -9.28
N LYS A 509 -1.76 32.93 -9.50
CA LYS A 509 -0.71 32.73 -10.52
C LYS A 509 -0.81 31.32 -11.11
N PRO A 510 -0.19 31.06 -12.27
CA PRO A 510 -0.27 29.75 -12.90
C PRO A 510 0.24 28.60 -12.03
N VAL A 511 -0.39 27.42 -12.15
CA VAL A 511 0.10 26.15 -11.59
C VAL A 511 1.32 25.70 -12.37
N LYS A 512 2.43 25.43 -11.67
CA LYS A 512 3.72 25.10 -12.30
C LYS A 512 4.33 23.84 -11.74
N LEU A 513 5.04 23.10 -12.59
CA LEU A 513 6.00 22.08 -12.16
C LEU A 513 7.38 22.74 -12.07
N ALA A 514 7.94 22.73 -10.86
CA ALA A 514 9.13 23.47 -10.49
C ALA A 514 10.23 22.52 -10.02
N ALA A 515 11.42 22.66 -10.59
CA ALA A 515 12.62 21.95 -10.15
C ALA A 515 13.38 22.82 -9.14
N LEU A 516 13.60 22.28 -7.94
CA LEU A 516 14.39 22.86 -6.88
C LEU A 516 15.68 22.05 -6.73
N ARG A 517 16.72 22.66 -6.17
CA ARG A 517 17.94 21.94 -5.83
C ARG A 517 17.69 21.00 -4.65
N ASP A 518 18.23 19.79 -4.71
CA ASP A 518 18.24 18.81 -3.61
C ASP A 518 19.67 18.29 -3.43
N LEU A 519 20.45 18.97 -2.59
CA LEU A 519 21.76 18.44 -2.20
C LEU A 519 21.62 17.48 -1.01
N GLY A 520 20.53 17.59 -0.25
CA GLY A 520 20.21 16.73 0.88
C GLY A 520 21.31 16.73 1.96
N MET A 521 21.20 15.80 2.91
CA MET A 521 22.27 15.53 3.88
C MET A 521 23.07 14.31 3.43
N MET A 522 24.39 14.46 3.24
CA MET A 522 25.26 13.37 2.73
C MET A 522 25.19 12.08 3.55
N ASN A 523 24.90 12.18 4.85
CA ASN A 523 24.83 11.02 5.73
C ASN A 523 23.48 10.30 5.71
N TYR A 524 22.39 10.97 5.28
CA TYR A 524 21.05 10.36 5.21
C TYR A 524 20.25 10.92 4.01
N PRO A 525 20.68 10.67 2.77
CA PRO A 525 20.19 11.40 1.59
C PRO A 525 18.70 11.22 1.30
N SER A 526 18.14 10.02 1.45
CA SER A 526 16.70 9.77 1.22
C SER A 526 15.82 10.16 2.40
N TRP A 527 16.35 10.18 3.63
CA TRP A 527 15.58 10.51 4.81
C TRP A 527 15.39 12.02 5.00
N GLU A 528 16.32 12.82 4.47
CA GLU A 528 16.44 14.24 4.82
C GLU A 528 16.16 15.15 3.62
N LEU A 529 15.36 16.19 3.86
CA LEU A 529 15.29 17.39 3.02
C LEU A 529 15.81 18.56 3.85
N LYS A 530 16.52 19.50 3.22
CA LYS A 530 16.98 20.73 3.88
C LYS A 530 15.93 21.81 3.78
N GLN A 531 15.61 22.43 4.91
CA GLN A 531 14.70 23.59 4.96
C GLN A 531 15.12 24.68 3.96
N GLU A 532 16.41 25.04 3.93
CA GLU A 532 16.92 26.11 3.06
C GLU A 532 16.70 25.80 1.57
N GLU A 533 16.78 24.52 1.19
CA GLU A 533 16.58 24.04 -0.18
C GLU A 533 15.09 23.99 -0.53
N VAL A 534 14.24 23.55 0.40
CA VAL A 534 12.78 23.58 0.26
C VAL A 534 12.26 25.03 0.16
N ALA A 535 12.85 25.95 0.91
CA ALA A 535 12.49 27.37 0.93
C ALA A 535 13.07 28.18 -0.25
N ALA A 536 14.05 27.62 -0.99
CA ALA A 536 14.69 28.31 -2.09
C ALA A 536 13.75 28.50 -3.29
N GLU A 537 14.10 29.49 -4.12
CA GLU A 537 13.46 29.66 -5.42
C GLU A 537 13.80 28.50 -6.38
N PRO A 538 12.85 28.07 -7.22
CA PRO A 538 13.11 27.05 -8.23
C PRO A 538 14.24 27.45 -9.18
N ILE A 539 15.06 26.46 -9.55
CA ILE A 539 16.15 26.64 -10.53
C ILE A 539 15.66 26.51 -11.98
N ALA A 540 14.54 25.79 -12.19
CA ALA A 540 13.90 25.63 -13.49
C ALA A 540 12.39 25.34 -13.33
N PHE A 541 11.65 25.56 -14.41
CA PHE A 541 10.24 25.20 -14.54
C PHE A 541 10.02 24.40 -15.82
N ALA A 542 9.04 23.51 -15.83
CA ALA A 542 8.61 22.82 -17.04
C ALA A 542 8.20 23.84 -18.11
N ASN A 543 8.76 23.73 -19.31
CA ASN A 543 8.57 24.69 -20.39
C ASN A 543 8.57 24.01 -21.78
N THR A 544 8.65 24.84 -22.83
CA THR A 544 8.60 24.43 -24.25
C THR A 544 7.47 23.44 -24.56
N PRO A 545 6.21 23.87 -24.39
CA PRO A 545 5.08 22.95 -24.52
C PRO A 545 4.77 22.61 -25.98
N GLU A 546 4.43 21.35 -26.20
CA GLU A 546 3.65 20.91 -27.36
C GLU A 546 2.23 20.59 -26.88
N PHE A 547 1.23 21.16 -27.55
CA PHE A 547 -0.19 20.97 -27.20
C PHE A 547 -0.86 20.01 -28.16
N GLU A 548 -1.66 19.12 -27.62
CA GLU A 548 -2.48 18.18 -28.37
C GLU A 548 -3.86 18.09 -27.73
N ILE A 549 -4.93 18.24 -28.52
CA ILE A 549 -6.28 17.89 -28.05
C ILE A 549 -6.38 16.37 -28.05
N ALA A 550 -6.02 15.75 -26.93
CA ALA A 550 -6.02 14.30 -26.76
C ALA A 550 -7.43 13.71 -26.83
N GLU A 551 -8.43 14.44 -26.33
CA GLU A 551 -9.83 14.02 -26.37
C GLU A 551 -10.77 15.19 -26.63
N ASN A 552 -11.70 15.01 -27.56
CA ASN A 552 -12.76 15.96 -27.86
C ASN A 552 -14.09 15.23 -28.10
N GLY A 553 -14.66 14.67 -27.04
CA GLY A 553 -15.94 13.97 -27.13
C GLY A 553 -16.93 14.38 -26.04
N ALA A 554 -18.14 13.87 -26.18
CA ALA A 554 -19.25 14.24 -25.30
C ALA A 554 -19.14 13.65 -23.88
N ALA A 555 -18.26 12.66 -23.67
CA ALA A 555 -18.05 12.03 -22.37
C ALA A 555 -16.83 12.60 -21.62
N ARG A 556 -15.80 13.08 -22.32
CA ARG A 556 -14.61 13.71 -21.74
C ARG A 556 -13.89 14.56 -22.79
N ILE A 557 -13.34 15.68 -22.32
CA ILE A 557 -12.38 16.47 -23.08
C ILE A 557 -11.04 16.45 -22.35
N ALA A 558 -9.95 16.48 -23.11
CA ALA A 558 -8.60 16.52 -22.55
C ALA A 558 -7.61 17.24 -23.47
N ILE A 559 -6.68 17.98 -22.86
CA ILE A 559 -5.50 18.52 -23.53
C ILE A 559 -4.27 17.80 -22.97
N ARG A 560 -3.46 17.24 -23.86
CA ARG A 560 -2.13 16.71 -23.55
C ARG A 560 -1.09 17.78 -23.84
N ILE A 561 -0.14 17.90 -22.91
CA ILE A 561 0.90 18.93 -22.92
C ILE A 561 2.22 18.21 -22.67
N THR A 562 3.09 18.17 -23.69
CA THR A 562 4.45 17.63 -23.56
C THR A 562 5.41 18.78 -23.30
N ARG A 563 6.21 18.69 -22.24
CA ARG A 563 7.11 19.74 -21.73
C ARG A 563 8.44 19.16 -21.31
N HIS A 564 9.43 20.03 -21.14
CA HIS A 564 10.76 19.64 -20.69
C HIS A 564 11.23 20.45 -19.48
N ILE A 565 12.04 19.80 -18.65
CA ILE A 565 12.93 20.43 -17.67
C ILE A 565 14.31 19.85 -17.96
N GLU A 566 15.23 20.63 -18.50
CA GLU A 566 16.57 20.17 -18.87
C GLU A 566 16.56 18.84 -19.66
N HIS A 567 16.86 17.70 -19.02
CA HIS A 567 16.91 16.37 -19.64
C HIS A 567 15.63 15.54 -19.44
N THR A 568 14.75 15.99 -18.55
CA THR A 568 13.50 15.35 -18.19
C THR A 568 12.39 15.69 -19.18
N ARG A 569 11.61 14.68 -19.58
CA ARG A 569 10.36 14.87 -20.34
C ARG A 569 9.16 14.69 -19.43
N ILE A 570 8.20 15.59 -19.56
CA ILE A 570 6.97 15.64 -18.78
C ILE A 570 5.79 15.65 -19.75
N VAL A 571 4.89 14.69 -19.63
CA VAL A 571 3.61 14.66 -20.35
C VAL A 571 2.50 14.84 -19.34
N GLN A 572 1.69 15.89 -19.51
CA GLN A 572 0.54 16.15 -18.67
C GLN A 572 -0.75 16.07 -19.47
N THR A 573 -1.76 15.41 -18.91
CA THR A 573 -3.11 15.39 -19.48
C THR A 573 -4.06 16.11 -18.53
N VAL A 574 -4.57 17.27 -18.94
CA VAL A 574 -5.60 18.02 -18.20
C VAL A 574 -6.95 17.64 -18.77
N SER A 575 -7.87 17.13 -17.94
CA SER A 575 -9.18 16.67 -18.40
C SER A 575 -10.36 17.24 -17.60
N LEU A 576 -11.48 17.43 -18.32
CA LEU A 576 -12.77 17.80 -17.76
C LEU A 576 -13.85 16.81 -18.21
N THR A 577 -14.80 16.59 -17.32
CA THR A 577 -15.95 15.70 -17.53
C THR A 577 -17.27 16.49 -17.50
N PRO A 578 -18.33 15.99 -18.15
CA PRO A 578 -19.63 16.67 -18.16
C PRO A 578 -20.17 16.79 -16.74
N ASP A 579 -20.60 17.99 -16.34
CA ASP A 579 -21.04 18.29 -14.98
C ASP A 579 -20.02 18.01 -13.85
N GLY A 580 -18.78 17.70 -14.22
CA GLY A 580 -17.70 17.34 -13.29
C GLY A 580 -17.27 18.49 -12.39
N ASP A 581 -16.90 18.16 -11.17
CA ASP A 581 -16.52 19.10 -10.11
C ASP A 581 -15.05 19.05 -9.73
N THR A 582 -14.27 18.14 -10.30
CA THR A 582 -12.82 18.06 -10.13
C THR A 582 -12.11 18.17 -11.47
N ILE A 583 -11.07 19.00 -11.51
CA ILE A 583 -10.14 19.08 -12.63
C ILE A 583 -9.07 18.02 -12.40
N ARG A 584 -8.92 17.06 -13.31
CA ARG A 584 -7.90 16.02 -13.20
C ARG A 584 -6.69 16.36 -14.06
N VAL A 585 -5.50 16.25 -13.46
CA VAL A 585 -4.21 16.37 -14.16
C VAL A 585 -3.40 15.09 -13.93
N ASP A 586 -3.28 14.29 -14.97
CA ASP A 586 -2.42 13.11 -15.01
C ASP A 586 -1.02 13.51 -15.47
N ASN A 587 0.02 13.10 -14.74
CA ASN A 587 1.43 13.42 -15.02
C ASN A 587 2.18 12.12 -15.30
N PHE A 588 2.83 12.04 -16.46
CA PHE A 588 3.73 10.97 -16.88
C PHE A 588 5.10 11.60 -17.10
N ILE A 589 6.07 11.23 -16.30
CA ILE A 589 7.38 11.89 -16.24
C ILE A 589 8.44 10.83 -16.48
N ASP A 590 9.30 11.08 -17.45
CA ASP A 590 10.57 10.39 -17.55
C ASP A 590 11.64 11.26 -16.93
N TRP A 591 11.94 10.99 -15.65
CA TRP A 591 12.76 11.80 -14.77
C TRP A 591 14.24 11.50 -14.96
N GLN A 592 15.00 12.52 -15.34
CA GLN A 592 16.40 12.39 -15.72
C GLN A 592 17.32 13.34 -14.93
N GLU A 593 16.76 14.10 -13.98
CA GLU A 593 17.54 15.05 -13.18
C GLU A 593 18.13 14.40 -11.92
N ARG A 594 19.35 14.83 -11.59
CA ARG A 594 20.01 14.50 -10.31
C ARG A 594 20.08 15.73 -9.42
N ARG A 595 20.22 15.51 -8.12
CA ARG A 595 20.34 16.58 -7.11
C ARG A 595 19.20 17.59 -7.19
N THR A 596 18.02 17.08 -7.50
CA THR A 596 16.87 17.89 -7.88
C THR A 596 15.61 17.32 -7.24
N MET A 597 14.74 18.22 -6.80
CA MET A 597 13.42 17.94 -6.28
C MET A 597 12.37 18.60 -7.17
N LEU A 598 11.43 17.82 -7.69
CA LEU A 598 10.29 18.29 -8.46
C LEU A 598 9.10 18.58 -7.53
N LYS A 599 8.57 19.80 -7.56
CA LYS A 599 7.32 20.17 -6.86
C LYS A 599 6.26 20.71 -7.82
N ALA A 600 5.00 20.34 -7.61
CA ALA A 600 3.86 21.03 -8.20
C ALA A 600 3.45 22.21 -7.30
N GLN A 601 3.38 23.41 -7.85
CA GLN A 601 3.06 24.64 -7.13
C GLN A 601 1.65 25.11 -7.46
N PHE A 602 0.87 25.41 -6.43
CA PHE A 602 -0.53 25.86 -6.52
C PHE A 602 -0.68 27.24 -5.86
N PRO A 603 -0.49 28.34 -6.59
CA PRO A 603 -0.71 29.69 -6.11
C PRO A 603 -2.21 30.03 -6.21
N LEU A 604 -2.94 29.86 -5.11
CA LEU A 604 -4.39 29.97 -5.04
C LEU A 604 -4.85 31.42 -4.81
N ALA A 605 -6.06 31.74 -5.25
CA ALA A 605 -6.68 33.04 -4.99
C ALA A 605 -7.19 33.19 -3.55
N CYS A 606 -7.54 32.08 -2.89
CA CYS A 606 -7.84 32.07 -1.46
C CYS A 606 -6.56 32.25 -0.63
N LYS A 607 -6.64 33.05 0.43
CA LYS A 607 -5.52 33.34 1.33
C LYS A 607 -5.90 33.00 2.76
N ASN A 608 -5.05 32.23 3.43
CA ASN A 608 -5.18 31.89 4.83
C ASN A 608 -3.83 31.40 5.36
N ILE A 609 -3.41 31.87 6.53
CA ILE A 609 -2.20 31.34 7.18
C ILE A 609 -2.33 29.85 7.52
N ILE A 610 -3.56 29.34 7.69
CA ILE A 610 -3.86 27.94 8.01
C ILE A 610 -4.27 27.18 6.74
N ALA A 611 -3.68 25.99 6.54
CA ALA A 611 -4.17 24.96 5.60
C ALA A 611 -4.63 23.70 6.36
N SER A 612 -5.56 22.96 5.76
CA SER A 612 -6.00 21.65 6.26
C SER A 612 -5.37 20.52 5.45
N TYR A 613 -4.90 19.47 6.11
CA TYR A 613 -4.22 18.33 5.48
C TYR A 613 -4.88 17.02 5.90
N ASP A 614 -5.06 16.12 4.95
CA ASP A 614 -5.70 14.83 5.18
C ASP A 614 -4.84 13.91 6.07
N LEU A 615 -5.47 13.37 7.11
CA LEU A 615 -4.90 12.33 7.98
C LEU A 615 -5.46 10.94 7.65
N GLY A 616 -6.30 10.80 6.62
CA GLY A 616 -6.99 9.56 6.25
C GLY A 616 -8.22 9.25 7.13
N LEU A 617 -8.30 9.71 8.38
CA LEU A 617 -9.50 9.63 9.23
C LEU A 617 -10.19 10.98 9.47
N GLY A 618 -9.43 12.05 9.32
CA GLY A 618 -9.85 13.42 9.57
C GLY A 618 -8.83 14.35 8.93
N TYR A 619 -8.68 15.55 9.46
CA TYR A 619 -7.67 16.48 8.96
C TYR A 619 -7.01 17.25 10.09
N ILE A 620 -5.74 17.61 9.86
CA ILE A 620 -4.97 18.49 10.74
C ILE A 620 -4.87 19.87 10.12
N ARG A 621 -4.81 20.91 10.97
CA ARG A 621 -4.58 22.29 10.54
C ARG A 621 -3.14 22.68 10.85
N ARG A 622 -2.41 23.14 9.83
CA ARG A 622 -1.03 23.62 9.96
C ARG A 622 -0.91 25.04 9.42
N THR A 623 0.01 25.82 9.98
CA THR A 623 0.33 27.16 9.49
C THR A 623 1.26 27.08 8.26
N ASN A 624 1.72 28.23 7.78
CA ASN A 624 2.86 28.28 6.85
C ASN A 624 4.09 27.58 7.44
N ASN A 625 5.01 27.21 6.53
CA ASN A 625 6.27 26.57 6.85
C ASN A 625 7.02 27.24 8.01
N SER A 626 7.61 26.44 8.88
CA SER A 626 8.52 26.88 9.95
C SER A 626 9.86 26.17 9.84
N ASP A 627 10.82 26.53 10.70
CA ASP A 627 12.13 25.87 10.78
C ASP A 627 12.05 24.38 11.19
N THR A 628 10.90 23.92 11.70
CA THR A 628 10.70 22.53 12.12
C THR A 628 9.64 21.79 11.31
N LEU A 629 8.74 22.50 10.64
CA LEU A 629 7.67 21.95 9.81
C LEU A 629 7.71 22.63 8.44
N TYR A 630 8.68 22.24 7.61
CA TYR A 630 8.86 22.74 6.24
C TYR A 630 8.50 21.72 5.15
N GLU A 631 8.32 20.46 5.53
CA GLU A 631 7.78 19.37 4.71
C GLU A 631 6.97 18.48 5.66
N VAL A 632 5.71 18.20 5.31
CA VAL A 632 4.77 17.49 6.19
C VAL A 632 4.02 16.39 5.43
N PRO A 633 3.63 15.29 6.11
CA PRO A 633 2.84 14.24 5.49
C PRO A 633 1.36 14.64 5.40
N ALA A 634 0.71 14.21 4.33
CA ALA A 634 -0.74 14.13 4.21
C ALA A 634 -1.13 12.95 3.32
N GLN A 635 -2.30 12.37 3.56
CA GLN A 635 -2.76 11.16 2.88
C GLN A 635 -3.18 11.44 1.44
N LYS A 636 -4.37 12.00 1.21
CA LYS A 636 -4.92 12.18 -0.15
C LYS A 636 -5.15 13.61 -0.59
N TRP A 637 -5.06 14.60 0.30
CA TRP A 637 -5.31 15.99 -0.07
C TRP A 637 -4.77 17.03 0.91
N ALA A 638 -4.62 18.26 0.41
CA ALA A 638 -4.40 19.48 1.19
C ALA A 638 -5.32 20.61 0.72
N ASP A 639 -5.75 21.50 1.61
CA ASP A 639 -6.76 22.53 1.34
C ASP A 639 -6.36 23.90 1.92
N ILE A 640 -6.61 24.96 1.14
CA ILE A 640 -6.70 26.33 1.65
C ILE A 640 -8.14 26.78 1.51
N THR A 641 -8.76 27.10 2.65
CA THR A 641 -10.05 27.79 2.72
C THR A 641 -9.80 29.26 3.04
N ASN A 642 -10.41 30.19 2.29
CA ASN A 642 -10.26 31.62 2.53
C ASN A 642 -10.71 32.01 3.95
N GLU A 643 -10.10 33.04 4.55
CA GLU A 643 -10.40 33.43 5.95
C GLU A 643 -11.88 33.70 6.23
N ASP A 644 -12.56 34.34 5.28
CA ASP A 644 -14.00 34.63 5.35
C ASP A 644 -14.91 33.44 5.02
N LYS A 645 -14.32 32.28 4.66
CA LYS A 645 -15.00 31.05 4.23
C LYS A 645 -15.92 31.24 3.03
N SER A 646 -15.68 32.24 2.18
CA SER A 646 -16.42 32.44 0.93
C SER A 646 -16.24 31.26 -0.01
N PHE A 647 -15.01 30.77 -0.15
CA PHE A 647 -14.64 29.56 -0.88
C PHE A 647 -13.31 28.97 -0.38
N GLY A 648 -13.01 27.75 -0.82
CA GLY A 648 -11.70 27.13 -0.67
C GLY A 648 -11.34 26.26 -1.86
N VAL A 649 -10.07 25.88 -1.94
CA VAL A 649 -9.54 24.99 -2.98
C VAL A 649 -8.75 23.88 -2.32
N SER A 650 -9.20 22.65 -2.58
CA SER A 650 -8.53 21.42 -2.19
C SER A 650 -7.76 20.85 -3.38
N ILE A 651 -6.52 20.43 -3.12
CA ILE A 651 -5.67 19.70 -4.07
C ILE A 651 -5.64 18.24 -3.65
N PHE A 652 -6.12 17.35 -4.51
CA PHE A 652 -6.09 15.91 -4.31
C PHE A 652 -4.79 15.31 -4.86
N SER A 653 -4.33 14.20 -4.28
CA SER A 653 -3.24 13.38 -4.79
C SER A 653 -3.65 11.90 -4.80
N ASP A 654 -3.19 11.16 -5.81
CA ASP A 654 -3.37 9.71 -5.90
C ASP A 654 -2.37 8.94 -5.03
N CYS A 655 -1.10 9.35 -5.07
CA CYS A 655 0.00 8.62 -4.44
C CYS A 655 1.15 9.47 -3.86
N LYS A 656 1.03 10.80 -3.77
CA LYS A 656 2.08 11.66 -3.20
C LYS A 656 1.70 12.12 -1.80
N TYR A 657 2.66 12.02 -0.87
CA TYR A 657 2.43 12.21 0.56
C TYR A 657 3.17 13.41 1.15
N GLY A 658 4.17 13.97 0.46
CA GLY A 658 4.94 15.13 0.92
C GLY A 658 4.35 16.48 0.49
N TRP A 659 4.13 17.38 1.43
CA TRP A 659 3.53 18.70 1.21
C TRP A 659 4.27 19.81 1.94
N ASP A 660 4.17 21.03 1.40
CA ASP A 660 4.55 22.24 2.11
C ASP A 660 3.64 23.44 1.79
N LYS A 661 3.80 24.52 2.56
CA LYS A 661 3.04 25.77 2.43
C LYS A 661 3.92 26.99 2.71
N PRO A 662 4.61 27.55 1.70
CA PRO A 662 5.56 28.64 1.92
C PRO A 662 4.89 30.00 2.19
N SER A 663 3.60 30.17 1.84
CA SER A 663 2.86 31.42 2.05
C SER A 663 1.36 31.18 2.21
N ASP A 664 0.61 32.23 2.58
CA ASP A 664 -0.83 32.19 2.89
C ASP A 664 -1.70 31.64 1.75
N ASN A 665 -1.20 31.66 0.52
CA ASN A 665 -1.93 31.33 -0.70
C ASN A 665 -1.27 30.22 -1.52
N MET A 666 -0.17 29.63 -1.06
CA MET A 666 0.61 28.67 -1.85
C MET A 666 0.62 27.31 -1.16
N LEU A 667 0.10 26.29 -1.85
CA LEU A 667 0.39 24.89 -1.53
C LEU A 667 1.43 24.36 -2.52
N ARG A 668 2.35 23.50 -2.07
CA ARG A 668 3.19 22.71 -2.97
C ARG A 668 3.12 21.23 -2.62
N LEU A 669 3.00 20.41 -3.65
CA LEU A 669 3.08 18.95 -3.57
C LEU A 669 4.46 18.51 -4.02
N THR A 670 5.17 17.74 -3.20
CA THR A 670 6.47 17.18 -3.55
C THR A 670 6.27 15.93 -4.39
N CYS A 671 6.73 15.97 -5.65
CA CYS A 671 6.41 14.95 -6.64
C CYS A 671 7.49 13.88 -6.74
N ILE A 672 8.76 14.28 -6.82
CA ILE A 672 9.94 13.44 -6.99
C ILE A 672 11.10 14.15 -6.30
N HIS A 673 12.03 13.42 -5.68
CA HIS A 673 13.32 14.01 -5.33
C HIS A 673 14.46 12.99 -5.46
N THR A 674 15.56 13.44 -6.05
CA THR A 674 16.77 12.66 -6.25
C THR A 674 17.93 13.41 -5.58
N PRO A 675 18.37 12.99 -4.38
CA PRO A 675 19.39 13.70 -3.61
C PRO A 675 20.78 13.60 -4.24
N ALA A 676 21.77 14.32 -3.68
CA ALA A 676 23.12 14.34 -4.23
C ALA A 676 24.01 13.14 -3.86
N GLY A 677 23.69 12.43 -2.78
CA GLY A 677 24.50 11.35 -2.24
C GLY A 677 23.73 10.05 -2.05
N ALA A 678 24.44 9.02 -1.60
CA ALA A 678 23.87 7.76 -1.17
C ALA A 678 24.46 7.36 0.19
N PHE A 679 23.62 6.80 1.07
CA PHE A 679 24.03 6.32 2.39
C PHE A 679 25.01 5.15 2.29
N THR A 680 24.76 4.22 1.38
CA THR A 680 25.67 3.11 1.03
C THR A 680 25.85 3.03 -0.48
N LYS A 681 26.90 2.32 -0.93
CA LYS A 681 27.16 2.06 -2.35
C LYS A 681 25.98 1.33 -3.03
N ASP A 682 25.37 0.38 -2.32
CA ASP A 682 24.28 -0.45 -2.85
C ASP A 682 22.91 0.23 -2.80
N ALA A 683 22.76 1.32 -2.04
CA ALA A 683 21.51 2.07 -1.98
C ALA A 683 21.31 3.01 -3.18
N ARG A 684 22.41 3.56 -3.75
CA ARG A 684 22.41 4.48 -4.91
C ARG A 684 21.27 5.52 -4.90
N GLN A 685 21.05 6.13 -3.74
CA GLN A 685 19.99 7.13 -3.55
C GLN A 685 20.24 8.38 -4.43
N ASP A 686 21.50 8.61 -4.84
CA ASP A 686 21.90 9.62 -5.81
C ASP A 686 21.34 9.41 -7.22
N LEU A 687 20.74 8.23 -7.47
CA LEU A 687 20.04 7.84 -8.70
C LEU A 687 18.59 7.42 -8.43
N GLN A 688 18.06 7.59 -7.22
CA GLN A 688 16.69 7.18 -6.94
C GLN A 688 15.71 7.93 -7.84
N ASP A 689 14.64 7.24 -8.23
CA ASP A 689 13.55 7.77 -9.03
C ASP A 689 13.92 8.27 -10.44
N ILE A 690 15.16 8.03 -10.91
CA ILE A 690 15.51 8.21 -12.33
C ILE A 690 14.73 7.18 -13.18
N GLY A 691 14.14 7.65 -14.27
CA GLY A 691 13.30 6.89 -15.18
C GLY A 691 11.82 7.26 -15.06
N ARG A 692 10.95 6.31 -15.42
CA ARG A 692 9.50 6.50 -15.51
C ARG A 692 8.87 6.72 -14.13
N ASN A 693 8.08 7.77 -14.01
CA ASN A 693 7.32 8.14 -12.83
C ASN A 693 5.92 8.62 -13.25
N GLN A 694 4.89 8.22 -12.50
CA GLN A 694 3.51 8.64 -12.78
C GLN A 694 2.78 9.06 -11.52
N PHE A 695 1.97 10.10 -11.61
CA PHE A 695 1.05 10.53 -10.55
C PHE A 695 -0.03 11.46 -11.08
N ALA A 696 -1.11 11.61 -10.34
CA ALA A 696 -2.19 12.52 -10.66
C ALA A 696 -2.49 13.44 -9.48
N PHE A 697 -2.89 14.67 -9.81
CA PHE A 697 -3.51 15.57 -8.83
C PHE A 697 -4.86 16.08 -9.34
N GLY A 698 -5.75 16.35 -8.39
CA GLY A 698 -7.07 16.91 -8.63
C GLY A 698 -7.16 18.33 -8.08
N ILE A 699 -7.86 19.24 -8.77
CA ILE A 699 -8.19 20.57 -8.23
C ILE A 699 -9.70 20.62 -8.03
N TYR A 700 -10.12 20.84 -6.78
CA TYR A 700 -11.52 20.86 -6.36
C TYR A 700 -11.81 22.14 -5.58
N ALA A 701 -12.76 22.94 -6.04
CA ALA A 701 -13.23 24.09 -5.28
C ALA A 701 -14.47 23.74 -4.45
N HIS A 702 -14.64 24.40 -3.32
CA HIS A 702 -15.82 24.28 -2.48
C HIS A 702 -16.27 25.64 -1.92
N LYS A 703 -17.55 25.71 -1.52
CA LYS A 703 -18.12 26.84 -0.80
C LYS A 703 -18.10 26.55 0.70
N GLY A 704 -17.71 27.53 1.50
CA GLY A 704 -17.57 27.32 2.94
C GLY A 704 -16.19 26.75 3.29
N GLY A 705 -16.14 25.83 4.25
CA GLY A 705 -14.90 25.19 4.67
C GLY A 705 -14.74 23.77 4.11
N VAL A 706 -13.55 23.20 4.33
CA VAL A 706 -13.12 21.87 3.83
C VAL A 706 -14.09 20.71 4.09
N ALA A 707 -14.97 20.80 5.10
CA ALA A 707 -16.02 19.81 5.34
C ALA A 707 -17.09 19.76 4.23
N SER A 708 -17.10 20.73 3.30
CA SER A 708 -18.01 20.83 2.16
C SER A 708 -17.62 19.92 0.99
N GLY A 709 -17.44 18.62 1.26
CA GLY A 709 -17.32 17.59 0.21
C GLY A 709 -15.90 17.18 -0.19
N THR A 710 -14.84 17.84 0.32
CA THR A 710 -13.44 17.53 0.01
C THR A 710 -13.10 16.05 0.21
N GLN A 711 -13.45 15.46 1.36
CA GLN A 711 -13.16 14.05 1.63
C GLN A 711 -13.85 13.09 0.65
N LEU A 712 -15.13 13.32 0.35
CA LEU A 712 -15.86 12.48 -0.61
C LEU A 712 -15.34 12.69 -2.04
N GLY A 713 -15.00 13.92 -2.42
CA GLY A 713 -14.39 14.24 -3.69
C GLY A 713 -13.04 13.54 -3.88
N ALA A 714 -12.20 13.52 -2.82
CA ALA A 714 -10.94 12.80 -2.83
C ALA A 714 -11.13 11.28 -2.97
N GLU A 715 -12.13 10.67 -2.31
CA GLU A 715 -12.49 9.26 -2.50
C GLU A 715 -12.90 8.97 -3.95
N CYS A 716 -13.76 9.79 -4.55
CA CYS A 716 -14.17 9.63 -5.94
C CYS A 716 -13.00 9.82 -6.92
N PHE A 717 -12.09 10.75 -6.64
CA PHE A 717 -10.90 10.99 -7.45
C PHE A 717 -9.92 9.81 -7.43
N ASN A 718 -9.69 9.26 -6.24
CA ASN A 718 -8.76 8.14 -6.04
C ASN A 718 -9.32 6.81 -6.56
N LYS A 719 -10.65 6.64 -6.55
CA LYS A 719 -11.30 5.39 -6.93
C LYS A 719 -12.06 5.51 -8.24
N LYS A 720 -11.52 4.94 -9.33
CA LYS A 720 -12.18 4.88 -10.64
C LYS A 720 -13.47 4.04 -10.65
N LEU A 721 -14.41 4.38 -11.55
CA LEU A 721 -15.43 3.42 -12.01
C LEU A 721 -14.75 2.33 -12.86
N CYS A 722 -15.19 1.09 -12.74
CA CYS A 722 -14.56 -0.06 -13.40
C CYS A 722 -15.54 -0.74 -14.36
N ALA A 723 -15.21 -0.80 -15.64
CA ALA A 723 -15.95 -1.50 -16.67
C ALA A 723 -15.45 -2.94 -16.85
N PHE A 724 -16.39 -3.85 -17.12
CA PHE A 724 -16.16 -5.25 -17.41
C PHE A 724 -16.97 -5.65 -18.64
N GLN A 725 -16.32 -6.20 -19.66
CA GLN A 725 -17.03 -6.78 -20.79
C GLN A 725 -17.46 -8.21 -20.42
N THR A 726 -18.74 -8.53 -20.58
CA THR A 726 -19.24 -9.90 -20.37
C THR A 726 -19.86 -10.49 -21.64
N SER A 727 -19.68 -11.79 -21.83
CA SER A 727 -20.38 -12.55 -22.87
C SER A 727 -21.77 -13.03 -22.43
N SER A 728 -22.18 -12.72 -21.18
CA SER A 728 -23.53 -13.01 -20.70
C SER A 728 -24.57 -12.19 -21.48
N ARG A 729 -25.65 -12.84 -21.93
CA ARG A 729 -26.80 -12.22 -22.61
C ARG A 729 -28.08 -12.96 -22.24
N ARG A 730 -28.42 -12.94 -20.96
CA ARG A 730 -29.52 -13.73 -20.43
C ARG A 730 -30.29 -12.95 -19.39
N GLU A 731 -31.49 -13.42 -19.12
CA GLU A 731 -32.23 -13.02 -17.94
C GLU A 731 -31.45 -13.51 -16.71
N GLY A 732 -31.20 -12.57 -15.81
CA GLY A 732 -30.50 -12.76 -14.54
C GLY A 732 -31.46 -12.57 -13.38
N ALA A 733 -31.14 -13.16 -12.23
CA ALA A 733 -31.96 -12.99 -11.02
C ALA A 733 -31.79 -11.61 -10.37
N LEU A 734 -30.73 -10.88 -10.70
CA LEU A 734 -30.49 -9.50 -10.33
C LEU A 734 -30.87 -8.55 -11.47
N PRO A 735 -31.43 -7.37 -11.16
CA PRO A 735 -31.71 -6.37 -12.16
C PRO A 735 -30.41 -5.85 -12.81
N SER A 736 -30.53 -5.29 -14.02
CA SER A 736 -29.39 -4.69 -14.74
C SER A 736 -28.72 -3.52 -14.00
N THR A 737 -29.35 -2.97 -12.96
CA THR A 737 -28.77 -1.96 -12.08
C THR A 737 -29.07 -2.30 -10.63
N PHE A 738 -28.06 -2.37 -9.76
CA PHE A 738 -28.26 -2.62 -8.34
C PHE A 738 -27.21 -1.94 -7.46
N SER A 739 -27.54 -1.70 -6.19
CA SER A 739 -26.67 -1.09 -5.17
C SER A 739 -26.45 -2.08 -4.03
N MET A 740 -25.19 -2.28 -3.60
CA MET A 740 -24.92 -3.11 -2.41
C MET A 740 -25.22 -2.40 -1.10
N LEU A 741 -25.09 -1.07 -1.08
CA LEU A 741 -25.17 -0.32 0.17
C LEU A 741 -25.51 1.15 -0.09
N SER A 742 -26.33 1.73 0.79
CA SER A 742 -26.54 3.18 0.89
C SER A 742 -26.32 3.67 2.32
N ILE A 743 -25.82 4.90 2.45
CA ILE A 743 -25.57 5.59 3.72
C ILE A 743 -26.38 6.89 3.70
N SER A 744 -27.10 7.19 4.78
CA SER A 744 -27.95 8.38 4.86
C SER A 744 -27.19 9.72 4.93
N SER A 745 -25.86 9.69 5.12
CA SER A 745 -25.01 10.87 5.26
C SER A 745 -23.76 10.77 4.37
N ALA A 746 -23.55 11.79 3.53
CA ALA A 746 -22.35 11.91 2.70
C ALA A 746 -21.06 12.21 3.50
N CYS A 747 -21.19 12.54 4.79
CA CYS A 747 -20.06 12.76 5.70
C CYS A 747 -19.57 11.46 6.37
N VAL A 748 -20.23 10.33 6.16
CA VAL A 748 -19.82 9.03 6.71
C VAL A 748 -19.25 8.19 5.58
N LEU A 749 -17.96 7.89 5.65
CA LEU A 749 -17.22 7.22 4.60
C LEU A 749 -17.10 5.73 4.93
N LEU A 750 -17.35 4.87 3.95
CA LEU A 750 -17.14 3.43 4.06
C LEU A 750 -15.65 3.10 3.83
N ARG A 751 -14.97 2.63 4.88
CA ARG A 751 -13.54 2.29 4.86
C ARG A 751 -13.27 0.82 4.61
N ALA A 752 -14.15 -0.07 5.07
CA ALA A 752 -14.06 -1.50 4.79
C ALA A 752 -15.44 -2.12 4.61
N PHE A 753 -15.55 -3.02 3.64
CA PHE A 753 -16.70 -3.90 3.46
C PHE A 753 -16.18 -5.26 3.00
N LYS A 754 -15.98 -6.16 3.96
CA LYS A 754 -15.23 -7.41 3.79
C LYS A 754 -15.86 -8.56 4.58
N ARG A 755 -15.40 -9.78 4.34
CA ARG A 755 -15.69 -10.92 5.22
C ARG A 755 -14.98 -10.74 6.56
N ALA A 756 -15.60 -11.13 7.66
CA ALA A 756 -14.93 -11.18 8.96
C ALA A 756 -13.71 -12.12 8.93
N TYR A 757 -12.69 -11.84 9.72
CA TYR A 757 -11.45 -12.62 9.77
C TYR A 757 -11.69 -14.07 10.23
N ASP A 758 -12.66 -14.29 11.11
CA ASP A 758 -13.10 -15.59 11.60
C ASP A 758 -14.15 -16.26 10.67
N ASP A 759 -14.36 -15.72 9.47
CA ASP A 759 -15.41 -16.09 8.52
C ASP A 759 -16.84 -15.96 9.05
N ASP A 760 -17.03 -15.33 10.21
CA ASP A 760 -18.29 -15.27 10.93
C ASP A 760 -19.07 -13.97 10.66
N GLY A 761 -19.55 -13.83 9.43
CA GLY A 761 -20.34 -12.68 8.98
C GLY A 761 -19.53 -11.67 8.17
N ILE A 762 -20.03 -10.43 8.12
CA ILE A 762 -19.50 -9.35 7.29
C ILE A 762 -19.07 -8.19 8.19
N VAL A 763 -17.92 -7.61 7.90
CA VAL A 763 -17.42 -6.41 8.57
C VAL A 763 -17.71 -5.18 7.70
N LEU A 764 -18.37 -4.20 8.31
CA LEU A 764 -18.55 -2.85 7.78
C LEU A 764 -17.80 -1.87 8.69
N ARG A 765 -16.90 -1.07 8.12
CA ARG A 765 -16.18 -0.03 8.85
C ARG A 765 -16.41 1.33 8.26
N PHE A 766 -16.66 2.30 9.12
CA PHE A 766 -16.94 3.68 8.77
C PHE A 766 -16.08 4.64 9.57
N ASN A 767 -15.85 5.83 9.02
CA ASN A 767 -15.45 7.00 9.80
C ASN A 767 -16.30 8.22 9.43
N GLU A 768 -16.40 9.17 10.35
CA GLU A 768 -16.95 10.50 10.08
C GLU A 768 -15.86 11.39 9.44
N GLY A 769 -16.16 12.07 8.34
CA GLY A 769 -15.18 12.81 7.53
C GLY A 769 -15.30 14.34 7.56
N CYS A 770 -16.37 14.88 8.13
CA CYS A 770 -16.68 16.31 8.10
C CYS A 770 -16.37 17.05 9.41
N GLY A 771 -15.98 16.34 10.47
CA GLY A 771 -15.63 16.91 11.77
C GLY A 771 -16.85 17.34 12.59
N ARG A 772 -17.99 16.66 12.45
CA ARG A 772 -19.23 16.96 13.19
C ARG A 772 -19.97 15.69 13.61
N THR A 773 -20.78 15.78 14.67
CA THR A 773 -21.63 14.65 15.08
C THR A 773 -22.75 14.41 14.08
N HIS A 774 -22.96 13.15 13.72
CA HIS A 774 -24.10 12.68 12.95
C HIS A 774 -24.90 11.67 13.78
N LYS A 775 -26.22 11.87 13.85
CA LYS A 775 -27.14 10.98 14.55
C LYS A 775 -27.97 10.16 13.58
N ASP A 776 -28.39 8.99 14.03
CA ASP A 776 -29.29 8.08 13.29
C ASP A 776 -28.81 7.82 11.85
N VAL A 777 -27.49 7.69 11.67
CA VAL A 777 -26.89 7.31 10.39
C VAL A 777 -27.41 5.92 10.07
N THR A 778 -28.09 5.82 8.94
CA THR A 778 -28.75 4.60 8.50
C THR A 778 -27.98 3.99 7.34
N VAL A 779 -27.61 2.73 7.48
CA VAL A 779 -26.95 1.93 6.45
C VAL A 779 -27.89 0.82 6.00
N ARG A 780 -28.23 0.82 4.70
CA ARG A 780 -29.13 -0.18 4.09
C ARG A 780 -28.41 -1.02 3.06
N LEU A 781 -28.55 -2.32 3.17
CA LEU A 781 -28.16 -3.31 2.17
C LEU A 781 -29.40 -3.71 1.34
N PRO A 782 -29.24 -4.42 0.20
CA PRO A 782 -30.35 -5.00 -0.56
C PRO A 782 -31.08 -6.14 0.18
N PHE A 783 -30.63 -6.47 1.40
CA PHE A 783 -31.16 -7.51 2.27
C PHE A 783 -31.34 -6.96 3.68
N ASP A 784 -32.17 -7.62 4.47
CA ASP A 784 -32.30 -7.26 5.88
C ASP A 784 -31.07 -7.73 6.65
N ILE A 785 -30.55 -6.82 7.47
CA ILE A 785 -29.59 -7.15 8.51
C ILE A 785 -30.37 -7.82 9.64
N THR A 786 -30.02 -9.08 9.95
CA THR A 786 -30.69 -9.89 10.96
C THR A 786 -29.99 -9.83 12.31
N GLU A 787 -28.67 -9.67 12.31
CA GLU A 787 -27.84 -9.49 13.48
C GLU A 787 -26.77 -8.43 13.19
N ALA A 788 -26.44 -7.62 14.20
CA ALA A 788 -25.41 -6.61 14.10
C ALA A 788 -24.75 -6.42 15.46
N TYR A 789 -23.42 -6.36 15.47
CA TYR A 789 -22.62 -6.18 16.66
C TYR A 789 -21.65 -5.03 16.41
N CYS A 790 -21.52 -4.11 17.36
CA CYS A 790 -20.42 -3.15 17.35
C CYS A 790 -19.13 -3.88 17.74
N THR A 791 -18.07 -3.69 16.97
CA THR A 791 -16.78 -4.32 17.20
C THR A 791 -15.66 -3.29 17.27
N ASP A 792 -14.52 -3.69 17.84
CA ASP A 792 -13.27 -2.94 17.71
C ASP A 792 -12.67 -3.12 16.29
N GLY A 793 -11.50 -2.50 16.06
CA GLY A 793 -10.71 -2.59 14.84
C GLY A 793 -10.12 -3.98 14.56
N GLN A 794 -10.05 -4.84 15.57
CA GLN A 794 -9.61 -6.24 15.48
C GLN A 794 -10.80 -7.22 15.35
N GLU A 795 -12.01 -6.69 15.19
CA GLU A 795 -13.26 -7.41 15.01
C GLU A 795 -13.76 -8.16 16.26
N ASN A 796 -13.27 -7.77 17.46
CA ASN A 796 -13.81 -8.30 18.71
C ASN A 796 -15.15 -7.62 19.03
N VAL A 797 -16.16 -8.41 19.38
CA VAL A 797 -17.50 -7.91 19.72
C VAL A 797 -17.47 -7.13 21.03
N LEU A 798 -18.01 -5.91 21.02
CA LEU A 798 -18.10 -5.02 22.17
C LEU A 798 -19.51 -4.98 22.75
N CYS A 799 -20.52 -4.87 21.89
CA CYS A 799 -21.94 -4.86 22.26
C CYS A 799 -22.83 -5.10 21.04
N ASP A 800 -24.12 -5.35 21.26
CA ASP A 800 -25.13 -5.41 20.21
C ASP A 800 -25.27 -4.03 19.53
N ALA A 801 -25.43 -4.03 18.22
CA ALA A 801 -25.71 -2.83 17.43
C ALA A 801 -27.20 -2.74 17.09
N LYS A 802 -27.67 -1.50 16.91
CA LYS A 802 -29.07 -1.21 16.67
C LYS A 802 -29.47 -1.54 15.22
N ILE A 803 -30.53 -2.32 15.07
CA ILE A 803 -31.17 -2.62 13.78
C ILE A 803 -32.59 -2.04 13.80
N GLU A 804 -32.96 -1.27 12.78
CA GLU A 804 -34.33 -0.74 12.59
C GLU A 804 -34.80 -0.96 11.16
N GLY A 805 -35.89 -1.71 10.99
CA GLY A 805 -36.46 -2.01 9.67
C GLY A 805 -35.44 -2.59 8.69
N GLY A 806 -34.68 -3.61 9.16
CA GLY A 806 -33.64 -4.30 8.40
C GLY A 806 -32.35 -3.51 8.17
N ALA A 807 -32.23 -2.29 8.70
CA ALA A 807 -31.08 -1.41 8.50
C ALA A 807 -30.24 -1.25 9.77
N LEU A 808 -28.94 -1.05 9.60
CA LEU A 808 -28.03 -0.70 10.68
C LEU A 808 -28.18 0.81 10.98
N VAL A 809 -28.39 1.17 12.24
CA VAL A 809 -28.56 2.57 12.67
C VAL A 809 -27.59 2.90 13.78
N PHE A 810 -26.82 3.99 13.64
CA PHE A 810 -25.87 4.40 14.66
C PHE A 810 -25.59 5.91 14.67
N ASP A 811 -25.09 6.38 15.81
CA ASP A 811 -24.52 7.71 15.95
C ASP A 811 -23.00 7.66 15.76
N VAL A 812 -22.43 8.73 15.21
CA VAL A 812 -20.98 8.88 15.03
C VAL A 812 -20.53 10.30 15.35
N LYS A 813 -19.46 10.42 16.13
CA LYS A 813 -18.82 11.68 16.57
C LYS A 813 -17.83 12.19 15.52
N PRO A 814 -17.36 13.45 15.65
CA PRO A 814 -16.33 14.00 14.77
C PRO A 814 -15.14 13.04 14.62
N PHE A 815 -14.82 12.68 13.38
CA PHE A 815 -13.69 11.79 13.02
C PHE A 815 -13.68 10.38 13.64
N GLU A 816 -14.74 9.98 14.34
CA GLU A 816 -14.82 8.70 15.03
C GLU A 816 -14.88 7.53 14.03
N LEU A 817 -14.15 6.46 14.36
CA LEU A 817 -14.26 5.16 13.69
C LEU A 817 -15.39 4.32 14.31
N LYS A 818 -16.16 3.64 13.46
CA LYS A 818 -17.15 2.62 13.87
C LYS A 818 -16.95 1.36 13.03
N THR A 819 -16.82 0.21 13.67
CA THR A 819 -16.85 -1.11 13.00
C THR A 819 -18.08 -1.88 13.47
N PHE A 820 -18.72 -2.57 12.52
CA PHE A 820 -19.84 -3.45 12.78
C PHE A 820 -19.60 -4.80 12.13
N LYS A 821 -19.89 -5.88 12.88
CA LYS A 821 -20.01 -7.24 12.33
C LYS A 821 -21.49 -7.54 12.15
N ILE A 822 -21.91 -7.88 10.94
CA ILE A 822 -23.32 -8.11 10.60
C ILE A 822 -23.56 -9.50 10.03
N ARG A 823 -24.79 -9.99 10.19
CA ARG A 823 -25.38 -11.09 9.41
C ARG A 823 -26.60 -10.60 8.66
N THR A 824 -26.90 -11.24 7.55
CA THR A 824 -28.02 -10.87 6.68
C THR A 824 -28.89 -12.10 6.38
N ASN A 825 -30.12 -11.86 5.94
CA ASN A 825 -31.00 -12.90 5.40
C ASN A 825 -30.74 -13.18 3.90
N ALA A 826 -29.59 -12.78 3.36
CA ALA A 826 -29.24 -12.97 1.97
C ALA A 826 -29.27 -14.47 1.61
N SER A 827 -29.99 -14.81 0.55
CA SER A 827 -30.01 -16.15 -0.01
C SER A 827 -29.15 -16.21 -1.28
N LYS A 828 -28.22 -17.16 -1.34
CA LYS A 828 -27.43 -17.38 -2.55
C LYS A 828 -28.33 -17.87 -3.68
N ASN A 829 -28.16 -17.31 -4.88
CA ASN A 829 -28.78 -17.88 -6.07
C ASN A 829 -28.04 -19.16 -6.48
N GLY A 830 -28.81 -20.14 -6.98
CA GLY A 830 -28.32 -21.50 -7.25
C GLY A 830 -27.53 -21.69 -8.55
N ALA A 831 -27.22 -20.62 -9.31
CA ALA A 831 -26.42 -20.78 -10.53
C ALA A 831 -24.95 -20.98 -10.15
N SER A 832 -24.50 -22.24 -10.21
CA SER A 832 -23.09 -22.61 -10.01
C SER A 832 -22.49 -23.13 -11.31
N GLU A 833 -21.28 -22.68 -11.64
CA GLU A 833 -20.52 -23.34 -12.70
C GLU A 833 -20.18 -24.77 -12.27
N LYS A 834 -20.19 -25.71 -13.23
CA LYS A 834 -19.82 -27.10 -12.95
C LYS A 834 -18.35 -27.30 -13.27
N TYR A 835 -17.59 -27.70 -12.26
CA TYR A 835 -16.17 -28.01 -12.36
C TYR A 835 -15.96 -29.52 -12.35
N LYS A 836 -14.98 -29.99 -13.11
CA LYS A 836 -14.50 -31.37 -13.04
C LYS A 836 -12.98 -31.35 -12.98
N LYS A 837 -12.42 -31.87 -11.89
CA LYS A 837 -10.98 -32.15 -11.76
C LYS A 837 -10.56 -33.08 -12.89
N LEU A 838 -9.40 -32.82 -13.49
CA LEU A 838 -8.73 -33.80 -14.34
C LEU A 838 -7.68 -34.54 -13.51
N GLU A 839 -7.73 -35.86 -13.53
CA GLU A 839 -6.67 -36.69 -12.96
C GLU A 839 -5.49 -36.66 -13.93
N LEU A 840 -4.35 -36.17 -13.44
CA LEU A 840 -3.12 -36.07 -14.22
C LEU A 840 -2.22 -37.25 -13.90
N ASN A 841 -1.72 -37.92 -14.94
CA ASN A 841 -0.67 -38.94 -14.80
C ASN A 841 0.67 -38.25 -14.58
N PHE A 842 0.95 -37.82 -13.35
CA PHE A 842 2.23 -37.23 -12.97
C PHE A 842 3.39 -38.17 -13.33
N ASN A 843 4.46 -37.61 -13.90
CA ASN A 843 5.55 -38.38 -14.48
C ASN A 843 6.93 -38.03 -13.92
N THR A 844 7.02 -36.94 -13.15
CA THR A 844 8.26 -36.44 -12.54
C THR A 844 8.02 -36.12 -11.07
N GLN A 845 9.08 -36.17 -10.26
CA GLN A 845 9.05 -35.64 -8.90
C GLN A 845 9.54 -34.19 -8.98
N GLY A 846 8.97 -33.30 -8.17
CA GLY A 846 9.30 -31.87 -8.18
C GLY A 846 8.88 -31.15 -6.89
N ILE A 847 8.05 -31.80 -6.07
CA ILE A 847 7.66 -31.35 -4.73
C ILE A 847 8.36 -32.25 -3.70
N THR A 848 8.89 -31.65 -2.64
CA THR A 848 9.66 -32.33 -1.58
C THR A 848 9.25 -31.81 -0.21
N LYS A 849 9.34 -32.66 0.81
CA LYS A 849 9.15 -32.26 2.22
C LYS A 849 10.41 -31.58 2.74
N ASP A 850 10.27 -30.62 3.64
CA ASP A 850 11.39 -29.98 4.33
C ASP A 850 12.40 -31.01 4.92
N ALA A 851 11.93 -32.11 5.53
CA ALA A 851 12.83 -33.15 6.07
C ALA A 851 13.67 -33.93 5.02
N TYR A 852 13.33 -33.84 3.72
CA TYR A 852 13.93 -34.66 2.65
C TYR A 852 14.29 -33.84 1.40
N LYS A 853 15.16 -32.84 1.57
CA LYS A 853 15.58 -31.87 0.53
C LYS A 853 16.48 -32.44 -0.57
N VAL A 854 17.01 -33.66 -0.40
CA VAL A 854 18.21 -34.14 -1.13
C VAL A 854 17.92 -34.95 -2.41
N ASN A 855 16.66 -35.21 -2.76
CA ASN A 855 16.35 -36.25 -3.77
C ASN A 855 15.67 -35.77 -5.05
N CYS A 856 15.43 -34.46 -5.25
CA CYS A 856 14.76 -33.99 -6.46
C CYS A 856 15.08 -32.54 -6.83
N ILE A 857 15.44 -32.31 -8.09
CA ILE A 857 15.62 -30.97 -8.67
C ILE A 857 14.76 -30.88 -9.94
N LEU A 858 13.86 -29.91 -10.00
CA LEU A 858 13.13 -29.58 -11.21
C LEU A 858 14.13 -29.10 -12.27
N GLN A 859 14.21 -29.86 -13.38
CA GLN A 859 15.23 -29.68 -14.39
C GLN A 859 15.25 -28.24 -14.94
N GLY A 860 16.29 -27.47 -14.62
CA GLY A 860 16.48 -26.08 -15.10
C GLY A 860 16.26 -25.00 -14.05
N SER A 861 15.50 -25.30 -13.00
CA SER A 861 15.30 -24.35 -11.89
C SER A 861 16.41 -24.43 -10.83
N GLY A 862 17.05 -25.60 -10.69
CA GLY A 862 18.04 -25.83 -9.63
C GLY A 862 17.44 -26.12 -8.25
N CYS A 863 16.11 -26.14 -8.11
CA CYS A 863 15.43 -26.35 -6.85
C CYS A 863 14.21 -27.29 -6.97
N SER A 864 13.57 -27.60 -5.84
CA SER A 864 12.25 -28.24 -5.78
C SER A 864 11.26 -27.39 -4.98
N LEU A 865 9.97 -27.68 -5.14
CA LEU A 865 8.89 -26.96 -4.48
C LEU A 865 8.65 -27.52 -3.07
N PRO A 866 8.49 -26.66 -2.05
CA PRO A 866 8.23 -27.09 -0.68
C PRO A 866 6.77 -27.54 -0.51
N ASP A 867 6.57 -28.76 -0.02
CA ASP A 867 5.25 -29.36 0.25
C ASP A 867 4.52 -28.63 1.37
N GLU A 868 5.25 -28.13 2.37
CA GLU A 868 4.71 -27.42 3.53
C GLU A 868 4.11 -26.04 3.21
N LEU A 869 4.43 -25.47 2.05
CA LEU A 869 3.77 -24.26 1.53
C LEU A 869 2.57 -24.58 0.64
N MET A 870 2.29 -25.87 0.39
CA MET A 870 1.18 -26.33 -0.43
C MET A 870 0.05 -26.91 0.43
N GLY A 871 -1.18 -26.51 0.14
CA GLY A 871 -2.37 -27.23 0.62
C GLY A 871 -2.81 -28.31 -0.36
N ASP A 872 -3.76 -29.16 0.05
CA ASP A 872 -4.37 -30.17 -0.84
C ASP A 872 -5.16 -29.56 -2.00
N LYS A 873 -5.63 -28.31 -1.81
CA LYS A 873 -6.45 -27.57 -2.77
C LYS A 873 -6.10 -26.10 -2.74
N VAL A 874 -6.33 -25.44 -3.88
CA VAL A 874 -6.32 -23.98 -3.99
C VAL A 874 -7.51 -23.52 -4.81
N THR A 875 -8.10 -22.39 -4.45
CA THR A 875 -9.14 -21.74 -5.26
C THR A 875 -8.60 -20.43 -5.81
N VAL A 876 -8.55 -20.31 -7.13
CA VAL A 876 -8.06 -19.11 -7.81
C VAL A 876 -9.10 -18.71 -8.85
N GLY A 877 -9.62 -17.49 -8.75
CA GLY A 877 -10.66 -16.97 -9.63
C GLY A 877 -11.97 -17.71 -9.54
N GLY A 878 -12.31 -18.21 -8.34
CA GLY A 878 -13.46 -19.08 -8.13
C GLY A 878 -13.31 -20.47 -8.74
N ILE A 879 -12.13 -20.84 -9.26
CA ILE A 879 -11.84 -22.17 -9.79
C ILE A 879 -11.02 -22.95 -8.76
N GLN A 880 -11.56 -24.09 -8.32
CA GLN A 880 -10.86 -24.98 -7.41
C GLN A 880 -9.93 -25.95 -8.17
N PHE A 881 -8.71 -26.09 -7.66
CA PHE A 881 -7.72 -27.07 -8.09
C PHE A 881 -7.39 -28.01 -6.95
N HIS A 882 -7.07 -29.25 -7.29
CA HIS A 882 -6.50 -30.21 -6.35
C HIS A 882 -5.01 -30.29 -6.65
N LEU A 883 -4.20 -30.05 -5.64
CA LEU A 883 -2.75 -30.01 -5.77
C LEU A 883 -2.15 -31.38 -5.44
N PRO A 884 -1.03 -31.75 -6.09
CA PRO A 884 -0.23 -32.90 -5.69
C PRO A 884 0.55 -32.62 -4.40
N ASN A 885 1.10 -33.67 -3.80
CA ASN A 885 1.91 -33.57 -2.58
C ASN A 885 3.18 -34.45 -2.67
N ALA A 886 4.09 -34.27 -1.71
CA ALA A 886 5.37 -34.98 -1.68
C ALA A 886 5.26 -36.49 -1.39
N ASP A 887 4.13 -36.99 -0.91
CA ASP A 887 3.92 -38.42 -0.66
C ASP A 887 3.61 -39.23 -1.93
N MET A 888 3.30 -38.56 -3.05
CA MET A 888 3.09 -39.23 -4.33
C MET A 888 4.44 -39.62 -4.98
N PRO A 889 4.58 -40.83 -5.57
CA PRO A 889 5.81 -41.27 -6.24
C PRO A 889 6.28 -40.34 -7.38
N LYS A 890 5.32 -39.72 -8.06
CA LYS A 890 5.48 -38.62 -9.02
C LYS A 890 4.41 -37.60 -8.69
N ASN A 891 4.79 -36.34 -8.60
CA ASN A 891 3.95 -35.27 -8.06
C ASN A 891 3.93 -34.01 -8.93
N VAL A 892 4.57 -34.04 -10.10
CA VAL A 892 4.43 -33.00 -11.11
C VAL A 892 4.32 -33.61 -12.50
N LEU A 893 3.65 -32.90 -13.41
CA LEU A 893 3.50 -33.30 -14.80
C LEU A 893 4.41 -32.44 -15.69
N ILE A 894 5.37 -33.10 -16.36
CA ILE A 894 6.18 -32.51 -17.42
C ILE A 894 5.57 -32.89 -18.78
N PRO A 895 5.23 -31.92 -19.65
CA PRO A 895 4.75 -32.18 -21.02
C PRO A 895 5.73 -33.03 -21.85
N ARG A 896 5.24 -34.18 -22.33
CA ARG A 896 5.94 -35.16 -23.18
C ARG A 896 4.99 -35.74 -24.24
N GLY A 897 4.10 -34.91 -24.81
CA GLY A 897 3.15 -35.36 -25.82
C GLY A 897 1.90 -36.07 -25.28
N GLN A 898 1.58 -35.94 -23.98
CA GLN A 898 0.42 -36.62 -23.40
C GLN A 898 -0.89 -36.14 -24.04
N VAL A 899 -1.81 -37.07 -24.28
CA VAL A 899 -3.18 -36.80 -24.71
C VAL A 899 -4.10 -36.93 -23.49
N ILE A 900 -4.85 -35.87 -23.19
CA ILE A 900 -5.76 -35.77 -22.05
C ILE A 900 -7.19 -35.78 -22.57
N ASP A 901 -8.01 -36.71 -22.08
CA ASP A 901 -9.45 -36.74 -22.41
C ASP A 901 -10.21 -35.61 -21.72
N LEU A 902 -10.98 -34.86 -22.50
CA LEU A 902 -11.79 -33.76 -22.00
C LEU A 902 -13.21 -34.24 -21.66
N PRO A 903 -13.76 -33.85 -20.50
CA PRO A 903 -15.13 -34.20 -20.16
C PRO A 903 -16.15 -33.61 -21.15
N LYS A 904 -17.24 -34.32 -21.40
CA LYS A 904 -18.31 -33.82 -22.29
C LYS A 904 -18.86 -32.47 -21.80
N SER A 905 -19.17 -31.59 -22.74
CA SER A 905 -19.82 -30.28 -22.50
C SER A 905 -19.00 -29.24 -21.72
N VAL A 906 -17.70 -29.46 -21.50
CA VAL A 906 -16.82 -28.42 -20.95
C VAL A 906 -16.55 -27.35 -22.00
N THR A 907 -16.37 -26.11 -21.55
CA THR A 907 -16.11 -24.97 -22.45
C THR A 907 -14.70 -24.42 -22.25
N LYS A 908 -14.18 -24.52 -21.04
CA LYS A 908 -12.87 -24.01 -20.66
C LYS A 908 -12.09 -25.07 -19.91
N LEU A 909 -10.78 -25.05 -20.11
CA LEU A 909 -9.82 -25.78 -19.29
C LEU A 909 -8.91 -24.76 -18.62
N TYR A 910 -8.78 -24.87 -17.31
CA TYR A 910 -7.83 -24.06 -16.55
C TYR A 910 -6.62 -24.89 -16.15
N LEU A 911 -5.45 -24.28 -16.25
CA LEU A 911 -4.16 -24.88 -16.02
C LEU A 911 -3.40 -24.06 -14.96
N LEU A 912 -2.87 -24.74 -13.95
CA LEU A 912 -1.85 -24.22 -13.05
C LEU A 912 -0.47 -24.72 -13.51
N ALA A 913 0.31 -23.81 -14.07
CA ALA A 913 1.62 -24.15 -14.64
C ALA A 913 2.64 -23.02 -14.49
N ALA A 914 3.91 -23.38 -14.64
CA ALA A 914 5.00 -22.45 -14.77
C ALA A 914 6.16 -23.08 -15.57
N SER A 915 7.04 -22.22 -16.08
CA SER A 915 8.29 -22.63 -16.70
C SER A 915 9.40 -22.63 -15.65
N THR A 916 10.28 -23.62 -15.68
CA THR A 916 11.43 -23.70 -14.77
C THR A 916 12.55 -22.73 -15.14
N ILE A 917 12.53 -22.18 -16.36
CA ILE A 917 13.55 -21.26 -16.86
C ILE A 917 13.02 -20.38 -17.99
N GLY A 918 12.95 -19.07 -17.75
CA GLY A 918 12.43 -18.09 -18.70
C GLY A 918 10.97 -18.34 -19.10
N ASP A 919 10.34 -17.32 -19.68
CA ASP A 919 9.03 -17.49 -20.28
C ASP A 919 9.10 -18.40 -21.52
N LYS A 920 8.09 -19.24 -21.73
CA LYS A 920 8.05 -20.25 -22.81
C LYS A 920 6.74 -20.18 -23.60
N GLU A 921 6.81 -19.83 -24.88
CA GLU A 921 5.67 -20.02 -25.78
C GLU A 921 5.52 -21.50 -26.12
N ILE A 922 4.33 -22.05 -25.88
CA ILE A 922 3.97 -23.41 -26.28
C ILE A 922 2.69 -23.45 -27.08
N THR A 923 2.56 -24.52 -27.87
CA THR A 923 1.35 -24.84 -28.61
C THR A 923 0.72 -26.11 -28.06
N LEU A 924 -0.50 -26.00 -27.55
CA LEU A 924 -1.36 -27.11 -27.17
C LEU A 924 -2.29 -27.44 -28.34
N LEU A 925 -2.66 -28.71 -28.53
CA LEU A 925 -3.66 -29.10 -29.53
C LEU A 925 -4.95 -29.52 -28.82
N ALA A 926 -6.02 -28.75 -28.97
CA ALA A 926 -7.36 -29.18 -28.56
C ALA A 926 -8.00 -29.90 -29.76
N ASP A 927 -8.09 -31.23 -29.69
CA ASP A 927 -8.16 -32.15 -30.83
C ASP A 927 -7.05 -31.87 -31.86
N SER A 928 -7.36 -31.11 -32.92
CA SER A 928 -6.43 -30.70 -33.98
C SER A 928 -6.27 -29.17 -34.07
N LYS A 929 -6.84 -28.41 -33.14
CA LYS A 929 -6.80 -26.95 -33.15
C LYS A 929 -5.70 -26.44 -32.24
N GLU A 930 -4.80 -25.65 -32.80
CA GLU A 930 -3.73 -25.02 -32.05
C GLU A 930 -4.24 -23.99 -31.03
N ARG A 931 -3.61 -23.99 -29.86
CA ARG A 931 -3.78 -23.03 -28.77
C ARG A 931 -2.39 -22.62 -28.30
N LYS A 932 -1.96 -21.43 -28.70
CA LYS A 932 -0.69 -20.85 -28.27
C LYS A 932 -0.86 -20.15 -26.93
N ILE A 933 0.02 -20.45 -25.99
CA ILE A 933 0.09 -19.78 -24.69
C ILE A 933 1.55 -19.56 -24.30
N THR A 934 1.83 -18.43 -23.64
CA THR A 934 3.13 -18.18 -23.01
C THR A 934 3.05 -18.62 -21.57
N ILE A 935 3.82 -19.65 -21.21
CA ILE A 935 3.96 -20.12 -19.82
C ILE A 935 5.10 -19.35 -19.17
N HIS A 936 4.77 -18.57 -18.15
CA HIS A 936 5.72 -17.70 -17.45
C HIS A 936 6.68 -18.47 -16.53
N SER A 937 7.89 -17.95 -16.40
CA SER A 937 8.93 -18.45 -15.48
C SER A 937 8.46 -18.40 -14.04
N MET A 938 8.72 -19.47 -13.29
CA MET A 938 8.42 -19.57 -11.87
C MET A 938 9.34 -18.71 -11.01
N THR A 939 10.57 -18.42 -11.43
CA THR A 939 11.58 -17.74 -10.58
C THR A 939 11.84 -16.29 -10.95
N GLU A 940 11.46 -15.86 -12.16
CA GLU A 940 11.64 -14.48 -12.58
C GLU A 940 10.55 -13.58 -12.01
N PRO A 941 10.89 -12.33 -11.62
CA PRO A 941 9.93 -11.37 -11.11
C PRO A 941 8.68 -11.21 -11.97
N ILE A 942 7.54 -11.02 -11.31
CA ILE A 942 6.25 -10.66 -11.91
C ILE A 942 6.30 -9.24 -12.43
N GLY A 943 6.93 -8.33 -11.69
CA GLY A 943 7.11 -6.97 -12.13
C GLY A 943 8.34 -6.31 -11.52
N LEU A 944 9.01 -5.53 -12.34
CA LEU A 944 10.10 -4.65 -11.99
C LEU A 944 9.80 -3.26 -12.53
N TRP A 945 10.44 -2.25 -11.94
CA TRP A 945 10.37 -0.88 -12.42
C TRP A 945 11.75 -0.32 -12.76
N ASP A 946 11.80 0.87 -13.36
CA ASP A 946 13.07 1.51 -13.71
C ASP A 946 13.94 1.70 -12.46
N MET A 947 15.20 1.27 -12.56
CA MET A 947 16.20 1.43 -11.51
C MET A 947 17.57 1.68 -12.12
N ALA A 948 17.89 2.96 -12.33
CA ALA A 948 19.11 3.38 -13.01
C ALA A 948 20.40 2.82 -12.38
N GLY A 949 20.45 2.67 -11.05
CA GLY A 949 21.63 2.12 -10.38
C GLY A 949 21.90 0.63 -10.63
N LEU A 950 20.93 -0.09 -11.18
CA LEU A 950 21.05 -1.50 -11.61
C LEU A 950 20.94 -1.67 -13.13
N GLU A 951 20.92 -0.57 -13.90
CA GLU A 951 20.69 -0.59 -15.36
C GLU A 951 19.40 -1.36 -15.74
N GLN A 952 18.38 -1.25 -14.89
CA GLN A 952 17.12 -1.97 -15.00
C GLN A 952 16.02 -1.08 -15.58
N GLU A 953 15.26 -1.63 -16.52
CA GLU A 953 14.04 -1.02 -17.06
C GLU A 953 12.79 -1.74 -16.51
N ALA A 954 11.68 -1.01 -16.41
CA ALA A 954 10.40 -1.56 -16.01
C ALA A 954 9.91 -2.63 -16.99
N HIS A 955 9.52 -3.76 -16.41
CA HIS A 955 8.98 -4.91 -17.10
C HIS A 955 7.96 -5.57 -16.19
N ILE A 956 6.74 -5.82 -16.69
CA ILE A 956 5.66 -6.42 -15.92
C ILE A 956 5.04 -7.53 -16.76
N LYS A 957 4.92 -8.73 -16.18
CA LYS A 957 4.26 -9.87 -16.80
C LYS A 957 2.74 -9.67 -16.77
N ASP A 958 2.08 -9.88 -17.90
CA ASP A 958 0.62 -10.02 -17.94
C ASP A 958 0.22 -11.43 -17.50
N ALA A 959 0.40 -11.70 -16.21
CA ALA A 959 0.23 -13.02 -15.63
C ALA A 959 -0.70 -12.98 -14.42
N ARG A 960 -1.58 -13.98 -14.30
CA ARG A 960 -2.42 -14.18 -13.12
C ARG A 960 -1.73 -15.14 -12.15
N VAL A 961 -1.13 -14.60 -11.09
CA VAL A 961 -0.49 -15.40 -10.06
C VAL A 961 -1.55 -16.22 -9.33
N ALA A 962 -1.30 -17.52 -9.20
CA ALA A 962 -2.21 -18.49 -8.62
C ALA A 962 -1.65 -19.09 -7.32
N LEU A 963 -0.34 -19.39 -7.31
CA LEU A 963 0.38 -19.87 -6.13
C LEU A 963 1.71 -19.13 -6.03
N GLU A 964 2.12 -18.86 -4.81
CA GLU A 964 3.44 -18.33 -4.45
C GLU A 964 4.06 -19.29 -3.44
N PHE A 965 5.35 -19.51 -3.61
CA PHE A 965 6.22 -20.16 -2.65
C PHE A 965 7.20 -19.10 -2.15
N THR A 966 7.27 -18.92 -0.83
CA THR A 966 8.15 -17.96 -0.15
C THR A 966 9.61 -18.40 -0.14
N HIS A 967 9.87 -19.69 -0.32
CA HIS A 967 11.18 -20.28 -0.55
C HIS A 967 11.11 -21.51 -1.46
N THR A 968 12.28 -22.07 -1.77
CA THR A 968 12.43 -23.34 -2.48
C THR A 968 13.42 -24.25 -1.75
N HIS A 969 13.36 -25.55 -2.07
CA HIS A 969 14.27 -26.55 -1.53
C HIS A 969 15.47 -26.78 -2.43
N HIS A 970 16.66 -26.81 -1.82
CA HIS A 970 17.93 -27.23 -2.42
C HIS A 970 18.54 -28.37 -1.60
N PRO A 971 19.35 -29.28 -2.20
CA PRO A 971 20.02 -30.36 -1.46
C PRO A 971 20.85 -29.90 -0.25
N GLU A 972 21.26 -28.63 -0.22
CA GLU A 972 22.05 -28.03 0.86
C GLU A 972 21.20 -27.29 1.92
N GLY A 973 19.89 -27.10 1.70
CA GLY A 973 19.01 -26.37 2.61
C GLY A 973 17.87 -25.62 1.90
N ASN A 974 17.07 -24.89 2.67
CA ASN A 974 16.07 -23.97 2.10
C ASN A 974 16.79 -22.76 1.54
N LEU A 975 16.44 -22.36 0.32
CA LEU A 975 16.93 -21.12 -0.27
C LEU A 975 16.03 -19.99 0.21
N ALA A 976 16.47 -19.29 1.26
CA ALA A 976 15.71 -18.24 1.90
C ALA A 976 15.29 -17.14 0.91
N ALA A 977 14.01 -16.76 0.95
CA ALA A 977 13.39 -15.81 0.03
C ALA A 977 13.61 -16.08 -1.49
N GLN A 978 14.08 -17.26 -1.90
CA GLN A 978 14.05 -17.65 -3.31
C GLN A 978 12.63 -18.05 -3.66
N LYS A 979 11.85 -17.09 -4.15
CA LYS A 979 10.44 -17.30 -4.43
C LYS A 979 10.21 -18.13 -5.70
N ALA A 980 9.07 -18.82 -5.72
CA ALA A 980 8.54 -19.42 -6.94
C ALA A 980 7.07 -19.08 -7.14
N TYR A 981 6.65 -18.94 -8.40
CA TYR A 981 5.27 -18.59 -8.77
C TYR A 981 4.69 -19.61 -9.75
N PHE A 982 3.40 -19.91 -9.58
CA PHE A 982 2.60 -20.61 -10.58
C PHE A 982 1.43 -19.74 -11.00
N PHE A 983 1.03 -19.88 -12.25
CA PHE A 983 0.09 -18.99 -12.90
C PHE A 983 -1.15 -19.72 -13.39
N LEU A 984 -2.27 -19.01 -13.44
CA LEU A 984 -3.53 -19.50 -13.96
C LEU A 984 -3.65 -19.18 -15.45
N TYR A 985 -3.77 -20.22 -16.29
CA TYR A 985 -4.05 -20.09 -17.71
C TYR A 985 -5.45 -20.59 -18.04
N GLU A 986 -6.15 -19.87 -18.92
CA GLU A 986 -7.47 -20.26 -19.45
C GLU A 986 -7.32 -20.72 -20.91
N ILE A 987 -7.78 -21.94 -21.23
CA ILE A 987 -7.75 -22.52 -22.58
C ILE A 987 -9.18 -22.76 -23.06
N ASP A 988 -9.52 -22.29 -24.26
CA ASP A 988 -10.82 -22.59 -24.90
C ASP A 988 -10.81 -23.97 -25.55
N VAL A 989 -11.60 -24.86 -24.97
CA VAL A 989 -11.76 -26.26 -25.37
C VAL A 989 -13.20 -26.59 -25.80
N ARG A 990 -14.00 -25.56 -26.14
CA ARG A 990 -15.37 -25.77 -26.61
C ARG A 990 -15.40 -26.68 -27.84
N ASN A 991 -16.26 -27.70 -27.75
CA ASN A 991 -16.45 -28.71 -28.78
C ASN A 991 -15.19 -29.53 -29.09
N CYS A 992 -14.26 -29.65 -28.14
CA CYS A 992 -13.10 -30.52 -28.22
C CYS A 992 -13.27 -31.75 -27.31
N SER A 993 -12.67 -32.87 -27.69
CA SER A 993 -12.72 -34.13 -26.95
C SER A 993 -11.39 -34.49 -26.29
N THR A 994 -10.27 -34.02 -26.85
CA THR A 994 -8.93 -34.24 -26.30
C THR A 994 -8.11 -32.96 -26.24
N LEU A 995 -7.10 -32.95 -25.37
CA LEU A 995 -6.03 -31.97 -25.35
C LEU A 995 -4.68 -32.70 -25.43
N THR A 996 -3.88 -32.42 -26.45
CA THR A 996 -2.50 -32.90 -26.57
C THR A 996 -1.55 -31.84 -26.07
N LEU A 997 -0.76 -32.20 -25.06
CA LEU A 997 0.34 -31.38 -24.55
C LEU A 997 1.55 -31.42 -25.50
N PRO A 998 2.37 -30.36 -25.57
CA PRO A 998 3.62 -30.39 -26.33
C PRO A 998 4.65 -31.33 -25.68
N GLU A 999 5.77 -31.58 -26.39
CA GLU A 999 7.01 -32.05 -25.76
C GLU A 999 7.81 -30.84 -25.29
N GLU A 1000 7.73 -30.52 -23.99
CA GLU A 1000 8.48 -29.41 -23.40
C GLU A 1000 8.90 -29.75 -21.97
N SER A 1001 10.18 -30.08 -21.80
CA SER A 1001 10.77 -30.50 -20.53
C SER A 1001 10.85 -29.41 -19.46
N ARG A 1002 10.76 -28.13 -19.86
CA ARG A 1002 10.90 -26.97 -18.97
C ARG A 1002 9.59 -26.48 -18.39
N ILE A 1003 8.47 -27.12 -18.70
CA ILE A 1003 7.16 -26.75 -18.13
C ILE A 1003 6.77 -27.73 -17.04
N VAL A 1004 6.30 -27.16 -15.94
CA VAL A 1004 5.74 -27.89 -14.81
C VAL A 1004 4.27 -27.58 -14.72
N ILE A 1005 3.44 -28.62 -14.75
CA ILE A 1005 2.00 -28.56 -14.55
C ILE A 1005 1.66 -29.19 -13.19
N LEU A 1006 1.04 -28.41 -12.32
CA LEU A 1006 0.59 -28.89 -11.00
C LEU A 1006 -0.84 -29.44 -11.05
N ALA A 1007 -1.74 -28.74 -11.76
CA ALA A 1007 -3.14 -29.12 -11.78
C ALA A 1007 -3.87 -28.62 -13.02
N MET A 1008 -4.96 -29.32 -13.36
CA MET A 1008 -5.91 -28.92 -14.40
C MET A 1008 -7.35 -29.11 -13.92
N THR A 1009 -8.20 -28.12 -14.19
CA THR A 1009 -9.63 -28.15 -13.88
C THR A 1009 -10.44 -27.79 -15.12
N ALA A 1010 -11.33 -28.69 -15.55
CA ALA A 1010 -12.23 -28.44 -16.67
C ALA A 1010 -13.54 -27.83 -16.18
N VAL A 1011 -14.03 -26.81 -16.88
CA VAL A 1011 -15.18 -26.00 -16.44
C VAL A 1011 -16.17 -25.84 -17.58
N LYS A 1012 -17.45 -26.07 -17.26
CA LYS A 1012 -18.56 -25.64 -18.11
C LYS A 1012 -18.93 -24.21 -17.72
N LYS A 1013 -18.17 -23.25 -18.25
CA LYS A 1013 -18.33 -21.82 -17.98
C LYS A 1013 -19.60 -21.28 -18.64
N PHE A 1014 -20.38 -20.47 -17.94
CA PHE A 1014 -21.61 -19.86 -18.48
C PHE A 1014 -21.30 -18.69 -19.41
N SER A 1015 -20.44 -17.78 -18.94
CA SER A 1015 -20.03 -16.59 -19.67
C SER A 1015 -18.56 -16.28 -19.39
N THR A 1016 -17.93 -15.51 -20.27
CA THR A 1016 -16.61 -14.93 -20.02
C THR A 1016 -16.79 -13.46 -19.69
N THR A 1017 -16.28 -13.04 -18.55
CA THR A 1017 -16.21 -11.64 -18.13
C THR A 1017 -14.74 -11.24 -18.04
N LYS A 1018 -14.39 -10.09 -18.59
CA LYS A 1018 -13.04 -9.53 -18.59
C LYS A 1018 -13.07 -8.09 -18.11
N LEU A 1019 -12.10 -7.71 -17.30
CA LEU A 1019 -11.90 -6.32 -16.91
C LEU A 1019 -11.53 -5.49 -18.15
N GLY A 1020 -12.33 -4.44 -18.41
CA GLY A 1020 -12.13 -3.49 -19.49
C GLY A 1020 -11.44 -2.20 -19.04
N THR A 1021 -11.43 -1.89 -17.74
CA THR A 1021 -10.73 -0.71 -17.21
C THR A 1021 -9.32 -1.07 -16.77
N LYS A 1022 -8.34 -0.24 -17.15
CA LYS A 1022 -6.97 -0.37 -16.64
C LYS A 1022 -6.87 0.11 -15.19
N LEU A 1023 -6.45 -0.78 -14.29
CA LEU A 1023 -6.37 -0.54 -12.84
C LEU A 1023 -4.94 -0.51 -12.29
N THR A 1024 -3.98 -1.07 -13.02
CA THR A 1024 -2.57 -1.18 -12.63
C THR A 1024 -1.71 -0.50 -13.69
N ASP A 1025 -0.57 0.02 -13.27
CA ASP A 1025 0.37 0.63 -14.22
C ASP A 1025 1.03 -0.41 -15.11
N THR A 1026 1.46 0.01 -16.29
CA THR A 1026 2.29 -0.79 -17.19
C THR A 1026 3.47 0.03 -17.69
N ALA A 1027 4.55 -0.65 -18.07
CA ALA A 1027 5.70 -0.04 -18.72
C ALA A 1027 5.33 0.89 -19.90
N ASP A 1028 4.33 0.51 -20.69
CA ASP A 1028 3.90 1.23 -21.91
C ASP A 1028 3.11 2.53 -21.63
N ASP A 1029 2.83 2.88 -20.37
CA ASP A 1029 2.13 4.13 -20.04
C ASP A 1029 3.00 5.37 -20.26
N ILE A 1030 4.32 5.21 -20.27
CA ILE A 1030 5.28 6.29 -20.39
C ILE A 1030 6.32 5.88 -21.41
N ASP A 1031 6.43 6.67 -22.48
CA ASP A 1031 7.53 6.55 -23.41
C ASP A 1031 8.85 6.83 -22.67
N SER A 1032 9.80 5.89 -22.71
CA SER A 1032 11.14 6.07 -22.16
C SER A 1032 12.05 6.83 -23.13
N LEU A 1033 12.86 7.74 -22.60
CA LEU A 1033 14.00 8.38 -23.26
C LEU A 1033 15.24 7.46 -23.27
N GLY A 1034 15.14 6.29 -22.62
CA GLY A 1034 16.23 5.35 -22.42
C GLY A 1034 17.10 5.70 -21.21
N ALA A 1035 18.27 5.07 -21.12
CA ALA A 1035 19.19 5.30 -20.02
C ALA A 1035 19.56 6.77 -19.88
N ALA A 1036 19.50 7.27 -18.65
CA ALA A 1036 19.93 8.62 -18.31
C ALA A 1036 21.34 8.87 -18.84
N PRO A 1037 21.64 10.05 -19.41
CA PRO A 1037 22.98 10.37 -19.84
C PRO A 1037 23.83 10.73 -18.60
N ILE A 1038 24.03 9.77 -17.69
CA ILE A 1038 24.67 9.95 -16.37
C ILE A 1038 26.04 10.63 -16.51
N GLU A 1039 26.78 10.33 -17.58
CA GLU A 1039 28.07 10.96 -17.88
C GLU A 1039 27.97 12.39 -18.43
N LYS A 1040 26.85 12.76 -19.08
CA LYS A 1040 26.59 14.12 -19.59
C LYS A 1040 25.88 15.01 -18.57
N LEU A 1041 25.33 14.43 -17.51
CA LEU A 1041 24.91 15.13 -16.30
C LEU A 1041 26.15 15.64 -15.54
N ILE A 1042 26.98 16.45 -16.21
CA ILE A 1042 28.12 17.13 -15.61
C ILE A 1042 27.56 18.27 -14.77
N ASP A 1043 27.87 18.23 -13.47
CA ASP A 1043 27.52 19.22 -12.45
C ASP A 1043 27.70 20.68 -12.94
N LYS A 1044 26.61 21.31 -13.41
CA LYS A 1044 26.57 22.76 -13.62
C LYS A 1044 26.50 23.54 -12.29
N ALA A 1045 26.18 22.87 -11.18
CA ALA A 1045 26.11 23.45 -9.85
C ALA A 1045 27.28 23.00 -8.96
N GLY A 1046 28.47 23.52 -9.23
CA GLY A 1046 29.62 23.29 -8.35
C GLY A 1046 30.99 23.57 -8.94
N GLY A 1047 31.15 24.64 -9.74
CA GLY A 1047 32.44 24.99 -10.34
C GLY A 1047 33.61 25.10 -9.34
N ALA A 1048 33.36 25.26 -8.05
CA ALA A 1048 34.40 25.18 -7.02
C ALA A 1048 34.78 23.74 -6.65
N VAL A 1049 33.83 22.80 -6.56
CA VAL A 1049 34.08 21.42 -6.09
C VAL A 1049 34.71 20.56 -7.18
N THR A 1050 34.20 20.63 -8.42
CA THR A 1050 34.74 19.87 -9.56
C THR A 1050 36.10 20.39 -10.02
N THR A 1051 36.32 21.71 -10.05
CA THR A 1051 37.62 22.29 -10.43
C THR A 1051 38.70 22.01 -9.38
N GLN A 1052 38.33 21.94 -8.10
CA GLN A 1052 39.27 21.66 -7.02
C GLN A 1052 39.57 20.16 -6.90
N ALA A 1053 38.60 19.27 -7.17
CA ALA A 1053 38.84 17.83 -7.31
C ALA A 1053 39.74 17.50 -8.51
N GLY A 1054 39.55 18.17 -9.66
CA GLY A 1054 40.43 18.05 -10.83
C GLY A 1054 41.86 18.49 -10.56
N ARG A 1055 42.06 19.66 -9.92
CA ARG A 1055 43.38 20.15 -9.51
C ARG A 1055 44.05 19.27 -8.45
N ILE A 1056 43.29 18.65 -7.55
CA ILE A 1056 43.81 17.72 -6.54
C ILE A 1056 44.21 16.39 -7.18
N MET A 1057 43.45 15.87 -8.15
CA MET A 1057 43.87 14.69 -8.93
C MET A 1057 45.13 14.96 -9.75
N GLU A 1058 45.28 16.16 -10.34
CA GLU A 1058 46.54 16.59 -10.96
C GLU A 1058 47.70 16.69 -9.95
N GLN A 1059 47.45 17.17 -8.72
CA GLN A 1059 48.45 17.21 -7.65
C GLN A 1059 48.84 15.83 -7.10
N VAL A 1060 47.90 14.88 -7.05
CA VAL A 1060 48.15 13.48 -6.67
C VAL A 1060 48.92 12.75 -7.76
N ARG A 1061 48.52 12.91 -9.04
CA ARG A 1061 49.24 12.35 -10.19
C ARG A 1061 50.64 12.95 -10.39
N SER A 1062 50.85 14.21 -10.00
CA SER A 1062 52.16 14.87 -10.04
C SER A 1062 53.00 14.69 -8.77
N GLY A 1063 52.52 13.95 -7.76
CA GLY A 1063 53.28 13.59 -6.56
C GLY A 1063 53.58 14.74 -5.59
N LYS A 1064 52.88 15.88 -5.68
CA LYS A 1064 53.20 17.11 -4.93
C LYS A 1064 52.29 17.43 -3.72
N GLY A 1065 51.41 16.53 -3.30
CA GLY A 1065 50.50 16.77 -2.17
C GLY A 1065 50.98 16.20 -0.83
N LYS A 1066 51.82 16.93 -0.08
CA LYS A 1066 52.06 16.63 1.35
C LYS A 1066 51.09 17.43 2.23
N GLY A 1067 50.16 16.73 2.88
CA GLY A 1067 49.44 17.21 4.06
C GLY A 1067 48.02 17.74 3.82
N PHE A 1068 47.03 16.85 3.89
CA PHE A 1068 45.66 17.22 4.25
C PHE A 1068 45.27 16.46 5.52
N LYS A 1069 44.88 17.20 6.57
CA LYS A 1069 44.38 16.63 7.84
C LYS A 1069 43.06 15.89 7.61
N ARG A 1070 42.83 14.85 8.41
CA ARG A 1070 41.83 13.78 8.22
C ARG A 1070 40.34 14.18 8.25
N ASP A 1071 39.97 15.42 8.56
CA ASP A 1071 38.57 15.83 8.78
C ASP A 1071 38.21 17.12 8.02
N ASN A 1072 38.00 17.02 6.71
CA ASN A 1072 37.41 18.09 5.89
C ASN A 1072 36.32 17.49 4.99
N ILE A 1073 35.17 18.18 4.90
CA ILE A 1073 34.04 17.91 3.99
C ILE A 1073 34.50 17.52 2.57
N VAL A 1074 35.51 18.19 2.02
CA VAL A 1074 36.05 17.92 0.67
C VAL A 1074 36.68 16.53 0.58
N THR A 1075 37.31 16.04 1.64
CA THR A 1075 37.90 14.69 1.70
C THR A 1075 36.83 13.61 1.78
N ASN A 1076 35.67 13.90 2.38
CA ASN A 1076 34.52 12.99 2.40
C ASN A 1076 33.80 12.96 1.03
N VAL A 1077 33.69 14.10 0.34
CA VAL A 1077 33.23 14.16 -1.06
C VAL A 1077 34.14 13.31 -1.95
N ILE A 1078 35.48 13.48 -1.86
CA ILE A 1078 36.41 12.67 -2.66
C ILE A 1078 36.28 11.16 -2.33
N ARG A 1079 36.08 10.79 -1.06
CA ARG A 1079 35.92 9.37 -0.67
C ARG A 1079 34.64 8.72 -1.21
N SER A 1080 33.52 9.44 -1.32
CA SER A 1080 32.30 8.86 -1.93
C SER A 1080 32.46 8.67 -3.44
N PHE A 1081 33.34 9.45 -4.09
CA PHE A 1081 33.62 9.35 -5.52
C PHE A 1081 34.76 8.38 -5.88
N THR A 1082 35.75 8.13 -5.01
CA THR A 1082 36.97 7.38 -5.38
C THR A 1082 37.16 6.01 -4.72
N LYS A 1083 36.23 5.54 -3.88
CA LYS A 1083 36.24 4.15 -3.39
C LYS A 1083 35.15 3.29 -4.05
N SER A 1084 34.93 3.50 -5.34
CA SER A 1084 34.08 2.66 -6.18
C SER A 1084 34.74 1.33 -6.59
N GLU A 1085 36.03 1.14 -6.32
CA GLU A 1085 36.72 -0.16 -6.42
C GLU A 1085 37.53 -0.41 -5.14
N TRP A 1086 37.13 -1.45 -4.40
CA TRP A 1086 37.87 -2.38 -3.53
C TRP A 1086 36.84 -3.08 -2.63
#